data_AF-A0A2A4MUY7-F1
#
_entry.id   AF-A0A2A4MUY7-F1
#
_cell.length_a   1.000
_cell.length_b   1.000
_cell.length_c   1.000
_cell.angle_alpha   90.00
_cell.angle_beta   90.00
_cell.angle_gamma   90.00
#
_symmetry.space_group_name_H-M   'P 1'
#
loop_
_entity.id
_entity.type
_entity.pdbx_description
1 polymer ?
#
loop_
_entity_poly.entity_id
_entity_poly.type
_entity_poly.pdbx_seq_one_letter_code
_entity_poly.pdbx_strand_id
1 'polypeptide(L)'
;MNEQWPSERHAEKLEVFADSSFKTVQDFLNLLNAFPDAQHKSFDDIVSWIVEQNGDISELEQRTAQFAGEIAATIQDSHPLLMTLACAAALARTPTLDTWSKVNAFKYNSWQLENWLSEAMTAYVEMNSSVSHAYTELAKNAFAALDNFSLQSRSDRSNEERVSAWAHWSERHDKLEEIWGGLRGWSGFMNYEEELPLFKVFYKLNPNEFIYTISRSANPYLVSALLFVAGIGAFSPRFSEWKRIITVAPVAFEDDGKWNGSILTPLLLVEARNQLFQVQQDLRNADLTPNELDGIKQEISSTAALIETALTARQDAPAMFVRWAPWLVRQLLGQTEKEIADVKSSAFADNTLIDAIGRKLGNNLLPQTVPDDAPLWEDWCYRCALASFANDGHIQTPDWEGFGDEWRLSPEDWTGDKGRFLRKRASLITTLNKEIPGVAANLLAYPIAQYSSPEEAWIGLWNDAIALREIVEFGDSDAAEDEYSSRSEAGRLLLLLFSIGLAIFDQIAARSSDKNSPEARSLVGLFKALNSASSEMREIDSTLNHDKWLVILQHLAIRRMIWEPLSGNESASTNFQVFRTDDTPTVSDILIKEKDDVIEIVAILQSFSLNVPDSRLKAELSSASIDVSGIVQSIRRLNECHPTKYPIDEAQLHKLGTLI
;
A
#
# COMPACT_ATOMS: atom_id res chain seq x y z
N MET A 1 -25.19 4.00 -8.08
CA MET A 1 -24.18 3.30 -7.27
C MET A 1 -24.53 3.60 -5.82
N ASN A 2 -24.64 2.60 -4.94
CA ASN A 2 -24.84 2.89 -3.51
C ASN A 2 -23.54 3.47 -2.95
N GLU A 3 -23.59 4.69 -2.42
CA GLU A 3 -22.43 5.39 -1.84
C GLU A 3 -22.16 4.88 -0.42
N GLN A 4 -21.71 3.63 -0.30
CA GLN A 4 -21.44 2.98 0.99
C GLN A 4 -20.17 2.12 0.89
N TRP A 5 -19.40 2.05 1.97
CA TRP A 5 -18.34 1.07 2.08
C TRP A 5 -18.92 -0.36 1.97
N PRO A 6 -18.13 -1.33 1.49
CA PRO A 6 -18.50 -2.73 1.52
C PRO A 6 -18.95 -3.21 2.91
N SER A 7 -18.18 -2.88 3.95
CA SER A 7 -18.46 -3.21 5.35
C SER A 7 -19.82 -2.67 5.83
N GLU A 8 -20.22 -1.46 5.42
CA GLU A 8 -21.54 -0.89 5.72
C GLU A 8 -22.68 -1.73 5.13
N ARG A 9 -22.53 -2.15 3.85
CA ARG A 9 -23.52 -2.97 3.14
C ARG A 9 -23.68 -4.36 3.75
N HIS A 10 -22.63 -4.89 4.37
CA HIS A 10 -22.68 -6.16 5.10
C HIS A 10 -23.25 -5.99 6.52
N ALA A 11 -22.94 -4.90 7.20
CA ALA A 11 -23.43 -4.61 8.55
C ALA A 11 -24.96 -4.42 8.60
N GLU A 12 -25.56 -3.77 7.59
CA GLU A 12 -27.03 -3.60 7.50
C GLU A 12 -27.81 -4.93 7.43
N LYS A 13 -27.14 -6.04 7.09
CA LYS A 13 -27.75 -7.38 7.05
C LYS A 13 -27.74 -8.10 8.40
N LEU A 14 -27.01 -7.58 9.40
CA LEU A 14 -26.99 -8.11 10.75
C LEU A 14 -28.07 -7.41 11.58
N GLU A 15 -28.98 -8.19 12.19
CA GLU A 15 -29.96 -7.64 13.13
C GLU A 15 -29.23 -6.93 14.27
N VAL A 16 -29.41 -5.61 14.36
CA VAL A 16 -28.88 -4.80 15.47
C VAL A 16 -29.63 -5.17 16.73
N PHE A 17 -29.02 -6.00 17.57
CA PHE A 17 -29.49 -6.20 18.94
C PHE A 17 -29.37 -4.88 19.69
N ALA A 18 -30.50 -4.23 19.95
CA ALA A 18 -30.55 -3.06 20.83
C ALA A 18 -30.35 -3.53 22.28
N ASP A 19 -29.14 -3.36 22.80
CA ASP A 19 -28.87 -3.60 24.21
C ASP A 19 -29.47 -2.49 25.06
N SER A 20 -30.47 -2.83 25.88
CA SER A 20 -31.15 -1.94 26.82
C SER A 20 -30.25 -1.28 27.87
N SER A 21 -29.00 -1.75 28.01
CA SER A 21 -27.98 -1.17 28.87
C SER A 21 -27.42 0.17 28.33
N PHE A 22 -27.51 0.40 27.01
CA PHE A 22 -27.13 1.67 26.39
C PHE A 22 -28.35 2.60 26.28
N LYS A 23 -28.22 3.82 26.76
CA LYS A 23 -29.28 4.85 26.68
C LYS A 23 -29.07 5.72 25.47
N THR A 24 -30.17 6.12 24.86
CA THR A 24 -30.24 6.94 23.65
C THR A 24 -30.59 8.39 23.99
N VAL A 25 -30.42 9.31 23.03
CA VAL A 25 -30.93 10.69 23.14
C VAL A 25 -32.39 10.72 23.60
N GLN A 26 -33.23 9.83 23.07
CA GLN A 26 -34.67 9.80 23.38
C GLN A 26 -34.94 9.48 24.85
N ASP A 27 -34.13 8.64 25.50
CA ASP A 27 -34.28 8.33 26.92
C ASP A 27 -34.06 9.58 27.78
N PHE A 28 -33.07 10.39 27.42
CA PHE A 28 -32.80 11.68 28.09
C PHE A 28 -33.86 12.74 27.77
N LEU A 29 -34.40 12.78 26.55
CA LEU A 29 -35.52 13.66 26.21
C LEU A 29 -36.79 13.28 26.99
N ASN A 30 -37.08 11.98 27.12
CA ASN A 30 -38.18 11.48 27.93
C ASN A 30 -38.01 11.89 29.39
N LEU A 31 -36.79 11.80 29.93
CA LEU A 31 -36.46 12.31 31.26
C LEU A 31 -36.72 13.81 31.37
N LEU A 32 -36.17 14.62 30.47
CA LEU A 32 -36.35 16.08 30.44
C LEU A 32 -37.83 16.49 30.37
N ASN A 33 -38.65 15.79 29.57
CA ASN A 33 -40.08 16.07 29.46
C ASN A 33 -40.89 15.67 30.70
N ALA A 34 -40.34 14.77 31.54
CA ALA A 34 -40.95 14.36 32.79
C ALA A 34 -40.57 15.24 33.99
N PHE A 35 -39.72 16.27 33.80
CA PHE A 35 -39.36 17.21 34.86
C PHE A 35 -40.56 18.05 35.31
N PRO A 36 -40.91 18.05 36.61
CA PRO A 36 -41.91 18.95 37.15
C PRO A 36 -41.37 20.39 37.24
N ASP A 37 -42.18 21.40 36.87
CA ASP A 37 -41.80 22.83 36.90
C ASP A 37 -41.26 23.29 38.27
N ALA A 38 -41.74 22.69 39.37
CA ALA A 38 -41.33 23.02 40.74
C ALA A 38 -39.91 22.53 41.11
N GLN A 39 -39.30 21.69 40.27
CA GLN A 39 -38.05 20.97 40.58
C GLN A 39 -36.83 21.47 39.81
N HIS A 40 -37.01 22.42 38.88
CA HIS A 40 -35.89 23.05 38.17
C HIS A 40 -34.83 23.63 39.11
N LYS A 41 -35.26 24.23 40.23
CA LYS A 41 -34.34 24.80 41.22
C LYS A 41 -33.44 23.75 41.88
N SER A 42 -33.98 22.60 42.26
CA SER A 42 -33.19 21.54 42.89
C SER A 42 -32.21 20.89 41.90
N PHE A 43 -32.59 20.79 40.64
CA PHE A 43 -31.68 20.36 39.58
C PHE A 43 -30.56 21.39 39.32
N ASP A 44 -30.92 22.68 39.27
CA ASP A 44 -29.96 23.78 39.13
C ASP A 44 -28.98 23.85 40.31
N ASP A 45 -29.40 23.50 41.52
CA ASP A 45 -28.52 23.42 42.70
C ASP A 45 -27.49 22.28 42.54
N ILE A 46 -27.88 21.12 41.99
CA ILE A 46 -26.95 20.02 41.67
C ILE A 46 -25.96 20.46 40.59
N VAL A 47 -26.45 21.11 39.53
CA VAL A 47 -25.61 21.62 38.43
C VAL A 47 -24.61 22.67 38.95
N SER A 48 -25.07 23.61 39.80
CA SER A 48 -24.20 24.61 40.43
C SER A 48 -23.13 23.95 41.29
N TRP A 49 -23.50 22.91 42.05
CA TRP A 49 -22.57 22.16 42.88
C TRP A 49 -21.47 21.48 42.05
N ILE A 50 -21.80 20.86 40.91
CA ILE A 50 -20.79 20.27 39.99
C ILE A 50 -19.81 21.34 39.50
N VAL A 51 -20.29 22.54 39.18
CA VAL A 51 -19.45 23.64 38.69
C VAL A 51 -18.56 24.21 39.81
N GLU A 52 -19.14 24.46 40.98
CA GLU A 52 -18.53 25.30 42.02
C GLU A 52 -17.73 24.51 43.07
N GLN A 53 -18.04 23.23 43.29
CA GLN A 53 -17.48 22.41 44.37
C GLN A 53 -16.61 21.27 43.83
N ASN A 54 -15.62 20.84 44.63
CA ASN A 54 -14.77 19.69 44.34
C ASN A 54 -15.28 18.45 45.09
N GLY A 55 -16.38 17.88 44.61
CA GLY A 55 -16.95 16.63 45.15
C GLY A 55 -16.44 15.38 44.44
N ASP A 56 -16.82 14.21 44.96
CA ASP A 56 -16.61 12.91 44.30
C ASP A 56 -17.91 12.33 43.72
N ILE A 57 -17.80 11.17 43.07
CA ILE A 57 -18.95 10.50 42.45
C ILE A 57 -20.00 10.09 43.49
N SER A 58 -19.61 9.70 44.70
CA SER A 58 -20.53 9.27 45.75
C SER A 58 -21.37 10.44 46.28
N GLU A 59 -20.78 11.62 46.40
CA GLU A 59 -21.52 12.84 46.73
C GLU A 59 -22.52 13.23 45.62
N LEU A 60 -22.12 13.08 44.35
CA LEU A 60 -23.02 13.31 43.21
C LEU A 60 -24.19 12.31 43.21
N GLU A 61 -23.91 11.01 43.44
CA GLU A 61 -24.91 9.96 43.56
C GLU A 61 -25.91 10.25 44.69
N GLN A 62 -25.42 10.68 45.86
CA GLN A 62 -26.28 11.01 46.99
C GLN A 62 -27.23 12.18 46.68
N ARG A 63 -26.71 13.24 46.05
CA ARG A 63 -27.49 14.43 45.69
C ARG A 63 -28.53 14.12 44.62
N THR A 64 -28.15 13.32 43.63
CA THR A 64 -29.04 12.90 42.54
C THR A 64 -30.08 11.87 43.00
N ALA A 65 -29.77 11.01 43.96
CA ALA A 65 -30.71 10.02 44.51
C ALA A 65 -31.89 10.68 45.23
N GLN A 66 -31.65 11.79 45.93
CA GLN A 66 -32.70 12.57 46.60
C GLN A 66 -33.73 13.14 45.60
N PHE A 67 -33.29 13.43 44.37
CA PHE A 67 -34.14 13.93 43.29
C PHE A 67 -34.78 12.79 42.48
N ALA A 68 -34.03 11.72 42.24
CA ALA A 68 -34.47 10.60 41.40
C ALA A 68 -35.62 9.80 42.02
N GLY A 69 -35.73 9.72 43.35
CA GLY A 69 -36.78 8.97 44.04
C GLY A 69 -38.22 9.38 43.66
N GLU A 70 -38.41 10.62 43.21
CA GLU A 70 -39.73 11.16 42.81
C GLU A 70 -40.04 10.90 41.32
N ILE A 71 -39.01 10.75 40.48
CA ILE A 71 -39.11 10.47 39.04
C ILE A 71 -39.10 8.96 38.75
N ALA A 72 -38.53 8.16 39.67
CA ALA A 72 -38.35 6.72 39.56
C ALA A 72 -39.66 5.92 39.39
N ALA A 73 -40.81 6.50 39.71
CA ALA A 73 -42.12 5.88 39.46
C ALA A 73 -42.49 5.80 37.96
N THR A 74 -41.86 6.63 37.12
CA THR A 74 -42.25 6.81 35.71
C THR A 74 -41.16 6.39 34.74
N ILE A 75 -39.88 6.51 35.12
CA ILE A 75 -38.73 6.25 34.25
C ILE A 75 -37.75 5.28 34.91
N GLN A 76 -37.50 4.16 34.24
CA GLN A 76 -36.48 3.19 34.61
C GLN A 76 -35.08 3.81 34.48
N ASP A 77 -34.17 3.50 35.40
CA ASP A 77 -32.81 4.07 35.45
C ASP A 77 -32.77 5.61 35.61
N SER A 78 -33.84 6.21 36.14
CA SER A 78 -33.96 7.66 36.35
C SER A 78 -32.80 8.28 37.14
N HIS A 79 -32.24 7.56 38.12
CA HIS A 79 -31.11 8.04 38.92
C HIS A 79 -29.82 8.25 38.11
N PRO A 80 -29.25 7.24 37.43
CA PRO A 80 -28.06 7.44 36.60
C PRO A 80 -28.32 8.31 35.36
N LEU A 81 -29.54 8.31 34.81
CA LEU A 81 -29.93 9.25 33.74
C LEU A 81 -29.87 10.70 34.24
N LEU A 82 -30.42 10.99 35.41
CA LEU A 82 -30.39 12.33 36.01
C LEU A 82 -28.96 12.79 36.30
N MET A 83 -28.13 11.90 36.85
CA MET A 83 -26.72 12.18 37.11
C MET A 83 -25.98 12.58 35.83
N THR A 84 -26.17 11.80 34.76
CA THR A 84 -25.56 12.08 33.46
C THR A 84 -26.06 13.38 32.85
N LEU A 85 -27.36 13.65 32.98
CA LEU A 85 -27.97 14.90 32.53
C LEU A 85 -27.47 16.11 33.31
N ALA A 86 -27.26 15.99 34.63
CA ALA A 86 -26.69 17.05 35.46
C ALA A 86 -25.25 17.38 35.05
N CYS A 87 -24.43 16.36 34.76
CA CYS A 87 -23.09 16.55 34.19
C CYS A 87 -23.14 17.27 32.84
N ALA A 88 -24.03 16.87 31.93
CA ALA A 88 -24.23 17.56 30.66
C ALA A 88 -24.63 19.03 30.85
N ALA A 89 -25.59 19.31 31.73
CA ALA A 89 -26.04 20.67 32.04
C ALA A 89 -24.92 21.52 32.70
N ALA A 90 -24.07 20.93 33.53
CA ALA A 90 -22.92 21.62 34.13
C ALA A 90 -21.90 22.05 33.07
N LEU A 91 -21.56 21.17 32.13
CA LEU A 91 -20.68 21.48 31.00
C LEU A 91 -21.26 22.58 30.09
N ALA A 92 -22.60 22.64 29.96
CA ALA A 92 -23.28 23.68 29.20
C ALA A 92 -23.24 25.04 29.91
N ARG A 93 -23.48 25.05 31.22
CA ARG A 93 -23.53 26.26 32.03
C ARG A 93 -22.16 26.91 32.18
N THR A 94 -21.12 26.10 32.34
CA THR A 94 -19.73 26.57 32.48
C THR A 94 -18.81 25.76 31.56
N PRO A 95 -18.69 26.12 30.27
CA PRO A 95 -17.94 25.36 29.27
C PRO A 95 -16.42 25.59 29.40
N THR A 96 -15.84 25.16 30.52
CA THR A 96 -14.41 25.29 30.83
C THR A 96 -13.73 23.94 31.01
N LEU A 97 -12.40 23.92 30.83
CA LEU A 97 -11.61 22.70 31.06
C LEU A 97 -11.65 22.24 32.52
N ASP A 98 -11.81 23.16 33.49
CA ASP A 98 -11.98 22.81 34.90
C ASP A 98 -13.27 22.02 35.15
N THR A 99 -14.39 22.49 34.58
CA THR A 99 -15.67 21.78 34.65
C THR A 99 -15.60 20.43 33.94
N TRP A 100 -14.90 20.37 32.79
CA TRP A 100 -14.62 19.11 32.12
C TRP A 100 -13.81 18.15 32.98
N SER A 101 -12.72 18.59 33.62
CA SER A 101 -11.89 17.75 34.50
C SER A 101 -12.69 17.17 35.67
N LYS A 102 -13.62 17.94 36.26
CA LYS A 102 -14.53 17.46 37.30
C LYS A 102 -15.46 16.36 36.79
N VAL A 103 -16.13 16.61 35.65
CA VAL A 103 -17.03 15.61 35.04
C VAL A 103 -16.27 14.37 34.58
N ASN A 104 -15.06 14.53 34.05
CA ASN A 104 -14.21 13.41 33.64
C ASN A 104 -13.76 12.57 34.86
N ALA A 105 -13.52 13.20 36.02
CA ALA A 105 -13.23 12.48 37.26
C ALA A 105 -14.42 11.62 37.74
N PHE A 106 -15.66 12.10 37.55
CA PHE A 106 -16.86 11.30 37.79
C PHE A 106 -17.00 10.16 36.79
N LYS A 107 -16.79 10.45 35.51
CA LYS A 107 -16.84 9.49 34.40
C LYS A 107 -15.90 8.29 34.62
N TYR A 108 -14.68 8.55 35.08
CA TYR A 108 -13.70 7.49 35.39
C TYR A 108 -14.19 6.49 36.46
N ASN A 109 -15.15 6.90 37.31
CA ASN A 109 -15.71 6.07 38.37
C ASN A 109 -17.16 5.64 38.10
N SER A 110 -17.70 5.89 36.91
CA SER A 110 -19.09 5.56 36.56
C SER A 110 -19.22 5.12 35.11
N TRP A 111 -19.58 3.84 34.94
CA TRP A 111 -19.83 3.24 33.63
C TRP A 111 -20.94 3.97 32.86
N GLN A 112 -21.99 4.43 33.55
CA GLN A 112 -23.11 5.15 32.93
C GLN A 112 -22.65 6.50 32.38
N LEU A 113 -21.89 7.28 33.15
CA LEU A 113 -21.34 8.54 32.67
C LEU A 113 -20.40 8.34 31.49
N GLU A 114 -19.57 7.30 31.53
CA GLU A 114 -18.65 6.96 30.46
C GLU A 114 -19.35 6.71 29.13
N ASN A 115 -20.47 5.98 29.17
CA ASN A 115 -21.16 5.52 27.97
C ASN A 115 -22.34 6.40 27.54
N TRP A 116 -22.94 7.17 28.44
CA TRP A 116 -24.19 7.91 28.15
C TRP A 116 -24.02 9.42 28.02
N LEU A 117 -22.85 9.99 28.37
CA LEU A 117 -22.66 11.45 28.42
C LEU A 117 -22.89 12.15 27.07
N SER A 118 -22.45 11.57 25.95
CA SER A 118 -22.67 12.16 24.61
C SER A 118 -24.16 12.26 24.25
N GLU A 119 -24.94 11.24 24.65
CA GLU A 119 -26.38 11.20 24.39
C GLU A 119 -27.12 12.23 25.27
N ALA A 120 -26.73 12.35 26.55
CA ALA A 120 -27.26 13.37 27.46
C ALA A 120 -26.97 14.79 26.98
N MET A 121 -25.73 15.07 26.57
CA MET A 121 -25.34 16.38 26.01
C MET A 121 -26.15 16.70 24.75
N THR A 122 -26.32 15.72 23.85
CA THR A 122 -27.14 15.92 22.64
C THR A 122 -28.59 16.26 23.02
N ALA A 123 -29.21 15.47 23.90
CA ALA A 123 -30.59 15.69 24.33
C ALA A 123 -30.77 17.08 24.97
N TYR A 124 -29.77 17.52 25.75
CA TYR A 124 -29.79 18.83 26.38
C TYR A 124 -29.73 19.99 25.36
N VAL A 125 -28.99 19.84 24.24
CA VAL A 125 -29.00 20.82 23.14
C VAL A 125 -30.34 20.85 22.41
N GLU A 126 -30.98 19.70 22.19
CA GLU A 126 -32.28 19.65 21.50
C GLU A 126 -33.36 20.42 22.26
N MET A 127 -33.32 20.42 23.59
CA MET A 127 -34.21 21.23 24.43
C MET A 127 -33.75 22.69 24.58
N ASN A 128 -32.45 22.96 24.48
CA ASN A 128 -31.86 24.29 24.66
C ASN A 128 -30.88 24.62 23.53
N SER A 129 -31.40 25.04 22.38
CA SER A 129 -30.58 25.31 21.18
C SER A 129 -29.44 26.31 21.41
N SER A 130 -29.58 27.25 22.36
CA SER A 130 -28.55 28.21 22.75
C SER A 130 -27.30 27.57 23.38
N VAL A 131 -27.39 26.33 23.86
CA VAL A 131 -26.29 25.58 24.49
C VAL A 131 -25.30 25.02 23.47
N SER A 132 -25.70 24.88 22.20
CA SER A 132 -24.85 24.33 21.14
C SER A 132 -23.48 25.02 21.05
N HIS A 133 -23.45 26.35 21.23
CA HIS A 133 -22.22 27.13 21.24
C HIS A 133 -21.31 26.78 22.43
N ALA A 134 -21.88 26.54 23.62
CA ALA A 134 -21.11 26.22 24.82
C ALA A 134 -20.33 24.89 24.66
N TYR A 135 -20.98 23.83 24.17
CA TYR A 135 -20.30 22.56 23.93
C TYR A 135 -19.28 22.63 22.80
N THR A 136 -19.57 23.41 21.75
CA THR A 136 -18.64 23.65 20.65
C THR A 136 -17.37 24.33 21.15
N GLU A 137 -17.49 25.39 21.95
CA GLU A 137 -16.34 26.11 22.51
C GLU A 137 -15.56 25.24 23.52
N LEU A 138 -16.26 24.46 24.35
CA LEU A 138 -15.59 23.50 25.24
C LEU A 138 -14.76 22.48 24.44
N ALA A 139 -15.31 21.92 23.36
CA ALA A 139 -14.62 20.96 22.51
C ALA A 139 -13.39 21.57 21.83
N LYS A 140 -13.49 22.81 21.36
CA LYS A 140 -12.35 23.55 20.79
C LYS A 140 -11.26 23.82 21.82
N ASN A 141 -11.64 24.18 23.04
CA ASN A 141 -10.70 24.37 24.14
C ASN A 141 -10.02 23.05 24.53
N ALA A 142 -10.77 21.95 24.61
CA ALA A 142 -10.25 20.63 24.90
C ALA A 142 -9.30 20.15 23.79
N PHE A 143 -9.65 20.36 22.52
CA PHE A 143 -8.79 20.06 21.39
C PHE A 143 -7.46 20.81 21.48
N ALA A 144 -7.50 22.14 21.66
CA ALA A 144 -6.30 22.95 21.77
C ALA A 144 -5.42 22.52 22.97
N ALA A 145 -6.05 22.12 24.07
CA ALA A 145 -5.36 21.64 25.26
C ALA A 145 -4.77 20.22 25.11
N LEU A 146 -5.38 19.35 24.31
CA LEU A 146 -4.79 18.06 23.93
C LEU A 146 -3.62 18.25 22.96
N ASP A 147 -3.78 19.14 21.98
CA ASP A 147 -2.78 19.41 20.94
C ASP A 147 -1.48 19.98 21.51
N ASN A 148 -1.57 20.76 22.60
CA ASN A 148 -0.42 21.29 23.34
C ASN A 148 -0.05 20.53 24.62
N PHE A 149 -0.68 19.37 24.85
CA PHE A 149 -0.47 18.51 26.02
C PHE A 149 -0.75 19.17 27.39
N SER A 150 -1.54 20.25 27.47
CA SER A 150 -1.97 20.82 28.76
C SER A 150 -3.16 20.10 29.38
N LEU A 151 -3.96 19.39 28.58
CA LEU A 151 -5.00 18.49 29.08
C LEU A 151 -4.41 17.08 29.22
N GLN A 152 -4.26 16.64 30.46
CA GLN A 152 -3.71 15.33 30.82
C GLN A 152 -4.85 14.34 31.08
N SER A 153 -4.68 13.10 30.60
CA SER A 153 -5.48 11.95 31.01
C SER A 153 -5.21 11.61 32.48
N ARG A 154 -6.13 10.90 33.14
CA ARG A 154 -5.85 10.33 34.48
C ARG A 154 -4.87 9.16 34.44
N SER A 155 -4.67 8.57 33.26
CA SER A 155 -3.72 7.49 33.02
C SER A 155 -2.35 8.09 32.67
N ASP A 156 -1.39 7.98 33.60
CA ASP A 156 0.00 8.39 33.37
C ASP A 156 0.58 7.71 32.12
N ARG A 157 0.25 6.43 31.91
CA ARG A 157 0.64 5.68 30.71
C ARG A 157 0.13 6.32 29.43
N SER A 158 -1.13 6.75 29.38
CA SER A 158 -1.69 7.39 28.19
C SER A 158 -1.03 8.73 27.92
N ASN A 159 -0.68 9.48 28.96
CA ASN A 159 0.08 10.73 28.84
C ASN A 159 1.51 10.47 28.30
N GLU A 160 2.21 9.48 28.85
CA GLU A 160 3.54 9.07 28.39
C GLU A 160 3.52 8.61 26.94
N GLU A 161 2.53 7.81 26.53
CA GLU A 161 2.36 7.36 25.14
C GLU A 161 2.10 8.55 24.20
N ARG A 162 1.18 9.47 24.56
CA ARG A 162 0.90 10.69 23.79
C ARG A 162 2.16 11.54 23.58
N VAL A 163 2.91 11.81 24.66
CA VAL A 163 4.14 12.63 24.61
C VAL A 163 5.25 11.94 23.83
N SER A 164 5.43 10.64 24.02
CA SER A 164 6.47 9.86 23.33
C SER A 164 6.22 9.79 21.83
N ALA A 165 4.96 9.58 21.42
CA ALA A 165 4.57 9.58 20.01
C ALA A 165 4.83 10.95 19.36
N TRP A 166 4.49 12.04 20.05
CA TRP A 166 4.75 13.39 19.56
C TRP A 166 6.24 13.73 19.48
N ALA A 167 7.04 13.31 20.46
CA ALA A 167 8.49 13.47 20.44
C ALA A 167 9.08 12.73 19.24
N HIS A 168 8.67 11.46 19.04
CA HIS A 168 9.08 10.67 17.88
C HIS A 168 8.74 11.39 16.57
N TRP A 169 7.48 11.82 16.39
CA TRP A 169 7.04 12.58 15.22
C TRP A 169 7.85 13.85 14.97
N SER A 170 8.17 14.58 16.03
CA SER A 170 8.91 15.85 15.93
C SER A 170 10.34 15.65 15.40
N GLU A 171 10.97 14.53 15.72
CA GLU A 171 12.33 14.18 15.30
C GLU A 171 12.40 13.54 13.90
N ARG A 172 11.26 13.07 13.37
CA ARG A 172 11.20 12.43 12.04
C ARG A 172 11.46 13.42 10.92
N HIS A 173 12.27 12.99 9.96
CA HIS A 173 12.53 13.70 8.70
C HIS A 173 11.55 13.25 7.61
N ASP A 174 11.10 12.00 7.66
CA ASP A 174 10.24 11.30 6.70
C ASP A 174 8.78 11.24 7.20
N LYS A 175 8.25 12.37 7.65
CA LYS A 175 6.92 12.48 8.28
C LYS A 175 5.77 11.92 7.42
N LEU A 176 5.79 12.17 6.11
CA LEU A 176 4.76 11.64 5.21
C LEU A 176 4.83 10.10 5.10
N GLU A 177 6.03 9.51 5.16
CA GLU A 177 6.20 8.05 5.16
C GLU A 177 5.66 7.40 6.44
N GLU A 178 5.75 8.08 7.57
CA GLU A 178 5.13 7.63 8.81
C GLU A 178 3.59 7.60 8.71
N ILE A 179 2.99 8.61 8.06
CA ILE A 179 1.54 8.62 7.78
C ILE A 179 1.17 7.49 6.84
N TRP A 180 1.90 7.32 5.72
CA TRP A 180 1.76 6.19 4.80
C TRP A 180 1.89 4.83 5.47
N GLY A 181 2.71 4.74 6.51
CA GLY A 181 2.85 3.56 7.36
C GLY A 181 1.67 3.29 8.29
N GLY A 182 0.65 4.17 8.32
CA GLY A 182 -0.49 4.06 9.21
C GLY A 182 -0.18 4.43 10.67
N LEU A 183 0.84 5.28 10.90
CA LEU A 183 1.30 5.68 12.24
C LEU A 183 1.72 4.46 13.08
N ARG A 184 2.82 3.80 12.70
CA ARG A 184 3.17 2.47 13.23
C ARG A 184 3.45 2.52 14.72
N GLY A 185 2.97 1.51 15.44
CA GLY A 185 3.18 1.41 16.89
C GLY A 185 2.32 2.34 17.73
N TRP A 186 1.38 3.08 17.11
CA TRP A 186 0.38 3.87 17.82
C TRP A 186 -0.88 3.04 18.12
N SER A 187 -1.35 3.08 19.37
CA SER A 187 -2.56 2.39 19.85
C SER A 187 -3.88 3.10 19.47
N GLY A 188 -3.85 3.97 18.46
CA GLY A 188 -5.05 4.59 17.86
C GLY A 188 -5.79 5.55 18.79
N PHE A 189 -7.13 5.49 18.75
CA PHE A 189 -8.00 6.40 19.49
C PHE A 189 -8.03 6.16 21.00
N MET A 190 -7.58 4.99 21.48
CA MET A 190 -7.67 4.60 22.89
C MET A 190 -6.98 5.61 23.81
N ASN A 191 -5.87 6.18 23.33
CA ASN A 191 -5.15 7.20 24.06
C ASN A 191 -5.91 8.51 24.19
N TYR A 192 -7.02 8.74 23.48
CA TYR A 192 -7.88 9.94 23.57
C TYR A 192 -9.34 9.57 23.91
N GLU A 193 -9.56 8.36 24.44
CA GLU A 193 -10.90 7.85 24.76
C GLU A 193 -11.65 8.75 25.73
N GLU A 194 -10.93 9.39 26.65
CA GLU A 194 -11.53 10.21 27.69
C GLU A 194 -12.34 11.39 27.10
N GLU A 195 -11.86 11.98 26.02
CA GLU A 195 -12.46 13.17 25.41
C GLU A 195 -13.44 12.85 24.26
N LEU A 196 -13.57 11.58 23.86
CA LEU A 196 -14.45 11.19 22.75
C LEU A 196 -15.91 11.63 22.91
N PRO A 197 -16.58 11.56 24.08
CA PRO A 197 -17.97 12.03 24.21
C PRO A 197 -18.14 13.49 23.81
N LEU A 198 -17.18 14.35 24.18
CA LEU A 198 -17.18 15.77 23.85
C LEU A 198 -17.04 15.98 22.33
N PHE A 199 -16.11 15.25 21.70
CA PHE A 199 -15.88 15.34 20.27
C PHE A 199 -17.02 14.74 19.43
N LYS A 200 -17.67 13.67 19.90
CA LYS A 200 -18.88 13.10 19.27
C LYS A 200 -20.00 14.14 19.19
N VAL A 201 -20.23 14.86 20.29
CA VAL A 201 -21.21 15.95 20.34
C VAL A 201 -20.77 17.09 19.42
N PHE A 202 -19.50 17.50 19.47
CA PHE A 202 -18.99 18.56 18.59
C PHE A 202 -19.18 18.23 17.11
N TYR A 203 -18.83 17.02 16.67
CA TYR A 203 -19.04 16.57 15.29
C TYR A 203 -20.52 16.57 14.90
N LYS A 204 -21.40 16.11 15.80
CA LYS A 204 -22.85 16.07 15.54
C LYS A 204 -23.47 17.47 15.42
N LEU A 205 -23.01 18.42 16.24
CA LEU A 205 -23.53 19.80 16.26
C LEU A 205 -22.98 20.66 15.12
N ASN A 206 -21.66 20.62 14.90
CA ASN A 206 -21.00 21.45 13.89
C ASN A 206 -19.86 20.68 13.20
N PRO A 207 -20.21 19.75 12.29
CA PRO A 207 -19.24 18.90 11.60
C PRO A 207 -18.24 19.70 10.74
N ASN A 208 -18.63 20.82 10.15
CA ASN A 208 -17.71 21.63 9.34
C ASN A 208 -16.66 22.33 10.21
N GLU A 209 -17.07 22.90 11.36
CA GLU A 209 -16.14 23.49 12.33
C GLU A 209 -15.24 22.42 12.98
N PHE A 210 -15.76 21.21 13.20
CA PHE A 210 -14.95 20.08 13.65
C PHE A 210 -13.83 19.76 12.65
N ILE A 211 -14.17 19.62 11.37
CA ILE A 211 -13.19 19.31 10.32
C ILE A 211 -12.16 20.45 10.22
N TYR A 212 -12.63 21.71 10.25
CA TYR A 212 -11.76 22.87 10.28
C TYR A 212 -10.79 22.84 11.46
N THR A 213 -11.28 22.49 12.66
CA THR A 213 -10.48 22.42 13.89
C THR A 213 -9.38 21.36 13.78
N ILE A 214 -9.72 20.13 13.41
CA ILE A 214 -8.73 19.04 13.32
C ILE A 214 -7.73 19.27 12.18
N SER A 215 -8.15 19.90 11.09
CA SER A 215 -7.29 20.14 9.92
C SER A 215 -6.12 21.07 10.18
N ARG A 216 -6.17 21.83 11.28
CA ARG A 216 -5.13 22.81 11.68
C ARG A 216 -4.08 22.25 12.64
N SER A 217 -4.27 21.04 13.15
CA SER A 217 -3.30 20.41 14.04
C SER A 217 -2.16 19.78 13.25
N ALA A 218 -0.96 19.89 13.81
CA ALA A 218 0.25 19.23 13.32
C ALA A 218 0.46 17.84 13.95
N ASN A 219 -0.44 17.40 14.85
CA ASN A 219 -0.37 16.14 15.59
C ASN A 219 -1.17 15.04 14.87
N PRO A 220 -0.52 14.13 14.12
CA PRO A 220 -1.23 13.12 13.34
C PRO A 220 -1.95 12.09 14.21
N TYR A 221 -1.48 11.86 15.43
CA TYR A 221 -2.08 10.90 16.36
C TYR A 221 -3.41 11.42 16.91
N LEU A 222 -3.48 12.70 17.26
CA LEU A 222 -4.72 13.35 17.68
C LEU A 222 -5.71 13.42 16.52
N VAL A 223 -5.27 13.85 15.34
CA VAL A 223 -6.14 13.92 14.15
C VAL A 223 -6.69 12.53 13.80
N SER A 224 -5.84 11.50 13.78
CA SER A 224 -6.24 10.11 13.53
C SER A 224 -7.27 9.60 14.56
N ALA A 225 -7.07 9.90 15.85
CA ALA A 225 -8.03 9.55 16.89
C ALA A 225 -9.39 10.25 16.72
N LEU A 226 -9.41 11.47 16.20
CA LEU A 226 -10.64 12.22 15.97
C LEU A 226 -11.35 11.85 14.67
N LEU A 227 -10.66 11.30 13.68
CA LEU A 227 -11.31 10.68 12.52
C LEU A 227 -12.25 9.55 12.96
N PHE A 228 -11.87 8.78 13.99
CA PHE A 228 -12.73 7.75 14.57
C PHE A 228 -14.09 8.30 15.04
N VAL A 229 -14.13 9.52 15.59
CA VAL A 229 -15.36 10.18 16.04
C VAL A 229 -16.34 10.41 14.88
N ALA A 230 -15.82 10.72 13.70
CA ALA A 230 -16.61 10.91 12.49
C ALA A 230 -17.01 9.58 11.81
N GLY A 231 -16.68 8.42 12.40
CA GLY A 231 -16.90 7.12 11.77
C GLY A 231 -15.92 6.83 10.64
N ILE A 232 -14.67 7.31 10.75
CA ILE A 232 -13.58 7.01 9.82
C ILE A 232 -12.58 6.12 10.57
N GLY A 233 -12.51 4.83 10.19
CA GLY A 233 -11.70 3.82 10.88
C GLY A 233 -12.36 2.43 10.87
N ALA A 234 -11.74 1.46 11.54
CA ALA A 234 -12.10 0.04 11.41
C ALA A 234 -13.46 -0.39 12.02
N PHE A 235 -13.97 0.26 13.07
CA PHE A 235 -15.09 -0.30 13.86
C PHE A 235 -16.50 0.09 13.37
N SER A 236 -16.64 1.26 12.72
CA SER A 236 -17.92 1.71 12.14
C SER A 236 -17.64 2.71 11.00
N PRO A 237 -16.97 2.25 9.93
CA PRO A 237 -16.61 3.11 8.81
C PRO A 237 -17.86 3.62 8.11
N ARG A 238 -17.88 4.91 7.75
CA ARG A 238 -18.96 5.56 6.99
C ARG A 238 -18.42 6.24 5.75
N PHE A 239 -18.84 5.80 4.58
CA PHE A 239 -18.36 6.34 3.31
C PHE A 239 -18.79 7.78 3.12
N SER A 240 -20.04 8.10 3.48
CA SER A 240 -20.58 9.46 3.41
C SER A 240 -19.76 10.45 4.25
N GLU A 241 -19.33 10.05 5.44
CA GLU A 241 -18.51 10.89 6.33
C GLU A 241 -17.08 11.00 5.81
N TRP A 242 -16.46 9.91 5.36
CA TRP A 242 -15.15 9.97 4.68
C TRP A 242 -15.19 10.91 3.47
N LYS A 243 -16.18 10.75 2.58
CA LYS A 243 -16.39 11.59 1.39
C LYS A 243 -16.60 13.05 1.76
N ARG A 244 -17.37 13.32 2.82
CA ARG A 244 -17.57 14.68 3.33
C ARG A 244 -16.24 15.30 3.77
N ILE A 245 -15.48 14.60 4.62
CA ILE A 245 -14.24 15.13 5.19
C ILE A 245 -13.18 15.31 4.10
N ILE A 246 -12.98 14.33 3.21
CA ILE A 246 -12.01 14.45 2.11
C ILE A 246 -12.39 15.56 1.12
N THR A 247 -13.67 15.91 0.96
CA THR A 247 -14.06 17.01 0.08
C THR A 247 -13.70 18.38 0.66
N VAL A 248 -13.84 18.57 1.97
CA VAL A 248 -13.58 19.87 2.62
C VAL A 248 -12.19 19.98 3.25
N ALA A 249 -11.43 18.88 3.32
CA ALA A 249 -10.08 18.87 3.84
C ALA A 249 -9.19 19.86 3.05
N PRO A 250 -8.29 20.58 3.73
CA PRO A 250 -7.39 21.52 3.05
C PRO A 250 -6.53 20.81 2.00
N VAL A 251 -6.00 21.59 1.09
CA VAL A 251 -4.99 21.11 0.15
C VAL A 251 -3.77 20.64 0.93
N ALA A 252 -3.30 19.43 0.64
CA ALA A 252 -2.10 18.88 1.29
C ALA A 252 -0.87 18.87 0.40
N PHE A 253 -1.08 18.94 -0.92
CA PHE A 253 -0.02 18.87 -1.92
C PHE A 253 -0.07 20.10 -2.81
N GLU A 254 1.07 20.76 -3.00
CA GLU A 254 1.27 21.85 -3.96
C GLU A 254 1.21 21.30 -5.39
N ASP A 255 1.10 22.16 -6.41
CA ASP A 255 0.87 21.74 -7.81
C ASP A 255 1.96 20.77 -8.35
N ASP A 256 3.18 20.83 -7.81
CA ASP A 256 4.30 19.94 -8.13
C ASP A 256 4.29 18.61 -7.34
N GLY A 257 3.32 18.42 -6.43
CA GLY A 257 3.22 17.27 -5.54
C GLY A 257 3.95 17.44 -4.20
N LYS A 258 4.58 18.60 -3.93
CA LYS A 258 5.26 18.86 -2.67
C LYS A 258 4.29 18.87 -1.51
N TRP A 259 4.62 18.17 -0.42
CA TRP A 259 3.76 18.10 0.75
C TRP A 259 3.91 19.36 1.61
N ASN A 260 2.80 20.03 1.92
CA ASN A 260 2.80 21.28 2.69
C ASN A 260 2.71 21.07 4.21
N GLY A 261 2.77 19.82 4.67
CA GLY A 261 2.65 19.45 6.09
C GLY A 261 1.22 19.19 6.57
N SER A 262 0.19 19.36 5.72
CA SER A 262 -1.19 19.01 6.09
C SER A 262 -1.37 17.50 6.23
N ILE A 263 -1.88 17.07 7.38
CA ILE A 263 -1.94 15.66 7.75
C ILE A 263 -3.27 15.00 7.36
N LEU A 264 -4.36 15.76 7.34
CA LEU A 264 -5.71 15.23 7.23
C LEU A 264 -5.93 14.44 5.93
N THR A 265 -5.55 15.02 4.79
CA THR A 265 -5.70 14.38 3.47
C THR A 265 -4.86 13.09 3.36
N PRO A 266 -3.55 13.08 3.69
CA PRO A 266 -2.78 11.84 3.76
C PRO A 266 -3.40 10.74 4.64
N LEU A 267 -3.88 11.05 5.85
CA LEU A 267 -4.53 10.06 6.70
C LEU A 267 -5.80 9.47 6.06
N LEU A 268 -6.61 10.31 5.39
CA LEU A 268 -7.82 9.87 4.69
C LEU A 268 -7.52 8.97 3.49
N LEU A 269 -6.39 9.17 2.80
CA LEU A 269 -5.94 8.31 1.70
C LEU A 269 -5.52 6.93 2.20
N VAL A 270 -4.79 6.88 3.32
CA VAL A 270 -4.43 5.61 3.97
C VAL A 270 -5.69 4.87 4.40
N GLU A 271 -6.65 5.57 4.99
CA GLU A 271 -7.92 4.96 5.39
C GLU A 271 -8.73 4.45 4.19
N ALA A 272 -8.77 5.19 3.08
CA ALA A 272 -9.45 4.74 1.86
C ALA A 272 -8.88 3.41 1.34
N ARG A 273 -7.55 3.26 1.35
CA ARG A 273 -6.90 1.98 1.01
C ARG A 273 -7.25 0.89 2.01
N ASN A 274 -7.23 1.18 3.31
CA ASN A 274 -7.59 0.21 4.35
C ASN A 274 -9.03 -0.31 4.19
N GLN A 275 -9.98 0.58 3.87
CA GLN A 275 -11.37 0.19 3.60
C GLN A 275 -11.51 -0.69 2.36
N LEU A 276 -10.70 -0.48 1.32
CA LEU A 276 -10.66 -1.37 0.16
C LEU A 276 -10.16 -2.77 0.52
N PHE A 277 -9.22 -2.88 1.48
CA PHE A 277 -8.71 -4.16 1.96
C PHE A 277 -9.64 -4.92 2.90
N GLN A 278 -10.53 -4.21 3.62
CA GLN A 278 -11.51 -4.86 4.49
C GLN A 278 -12.39 -5.85 3.70
N VAL A 279 -12.70 -5.52 2.43
CA VAL A 279 -13.40 -6.45 1.50
C VAL A 279 -12.77 -7.83 1.49
N GLN A 280 -11.44 -7.89 1.51
CA GLN A 280 -10.69 -9.15 1.47
C GLN A 280 -10.60 -9.84 2.83
N GLN A 281 -10.52 -9.05 3.92
CA GLN A 281 -10.40 -9.60 5.27
C GLN A 281 -11.67 -10.33 5.72
N ASP A 282 -12.84 -9.83 5.29
CA ASP A 282 -14.15 -10.47 5.51
C ASP A 282 -14.27 -11.84 4.83
N LEU A 283 -13.33 -12.19 3.94
CA LEU A 283 -13.37 -13.34 3.05
C LEU A 283 -12.36 -14.45 3.38
N ARG A 284 -11.73 -14.43 4.55
CA ARG A 284 -10.72 -15.44 4.97
C ARG A 284 -11.23 -16.89 5.12
N ASN A 285 -12.44 -17.21 4.64
CA ASN A 285 -12.94 -18.58 4.56
C ASN A 285 -12.44 -19.26 3.26
N ALA A 286 -11.95 -20.50 3.38
CA ALA A 286 -11.13 -21.13 2.34
C ALA A 286 -11.88 -21.57 1.06
N ASP A 287 -13.21 -21.68 1.09
CA ASP A 287 -14.00 -22.33 0.03
C ASP A 287 -14.96 -21.37 -0.68
N LEU A 288 -14.42 -20.36 -1.38
CA LEU A 288 -15.20 -19.44 -2.22
C LEU A 288 -15.45 -20.05 -3.61
N THR A 289 -16.71 -20.01 -4.05
CA THR A 289 -17.15 -20.38 -5.40
C THR A 289 -16.72 -19.33 -6.44
N PRO A 290 -16.63 -19.68 -7.75
CA PRO A 290 -16.28 -18.72 -8.79
C PRO A 290 -17.20 -17.49 -8.85
N ASN A 291 -18.51 -17.69 -8.64
CA ASN A 291 -19.48 -16.58 -8.64
C ASN A 291 -19.24 -15.61 -7.46
N GLU A 292 -18.79 -16.11 -6.32
CA GLU A 292 -18.43 -15.26 -5.17
C GLU A 292 -17.17 -14.44 -5.49
N LEU A 293 -16.16 -15.06 -6.10
CA LEU A 293 -14.95 -14.35 -6.55
C LEU A 293 -15.25 -13.21 -7.54
N ASP A 294 -16.16 -13.43 -8.48
CA ASP A 294 -16.61 -12.39 -9.41
C ASP A 294 -17.36 -11.26 -8.69
N GLY A 295 -18.20 -11.59 -7.69
CA GLY A 295 -18.86 -10.61 -6.85
C GLY A 295 -17.87 -9.73 -6.07
N ILE A 296 -16.83 -10.34 -5.49
CA ILE A 296 -15.77 -9.65 -4.77
C ILE A 296 -14.97 -8.74 -5.69
N LYS A 297 -14.60 -9.24 -6.87
CA LYS A 297 -13.90 -8.46 -7.90
C LYS A 297 -14.70 -7.20 -8.27
N GLN A 298 -16.01 -7.35 -8.47
CA GLN A 298 -16.90 -6.24 -8.77
C GLN A 298 -17.00 -5.26 -7.60
N GLU A 299 -17.02 -5.76 -6.37
CA GLU A 299 -17.07 -4.95 -5.15
C GLU A 299 -15.81 -4.11 -4.94
N ILE A 300 -14.62 -4.71 -5.09
CA ILE A 300 -13.33 -4.01 -5.05
C ILE A 300 -13.31 -2.94 -6.15
N SER A 301 -13.68 -3.30 -7.39
CA SER A 301 -13.70 -2.37 -8.53
C SER A 301 -14.67 -1.20 -8.32
N SER A 302 -15.85 -1.46 -7.76
CA SER A 302 -16.85 -0.43 -7.47
C SER A 302 -16.38 0.50 -6.35
N THR A 303 -15.74 -0.05 -5.32
CA THR A 303 -15.20 0.71 -4.19
C THR A 303 -14.04 1.60 -4.63
N ALA A 304 -13.11 1.07 -5.44
CA ALA A 304 -12.03 1.85 -6.02
C ALA A 304 -12.55 3.03 -6.86
N ALA A 305 -13.59 2.80 -7.67
CA ALA A 305 -14.24 3.87 -8.45
C ALA A 305 -14.92 4.93 -7.57
N LEU A 306 -15.55 4.53 -6.45
CA LEU A 306 -16.14 5.47 -5.49
C LEU A 306 -15.09 6.35 -4.81
N ILE A 307 -13.98 5.74 -4.36
CA ILE A 307 -12.84 6.45 -3.77
C ILE A 307 -12.29 7.45 -4.78
N GLU A 308 -11.96 6.98 -5.98
CA GLU A 308 -11.41 7.82 -7.04
C GLU A 308 -12.35 9.00 -7.34
N THR A 309 -13.65 8.77 -7.51
CA THR A 309 -14.60 9.83 -7.89
C THR A 309 -14.71 10.92 -6.82
N ALA A 310 -14.56 10.56 -5.53
CA ALA A 310 -14.49 11.53 -4.45
C ALA A 310 -13.18 12.33 -4.48
N LEU A 311 -12.06 11.66 -4.78
CA LEU A 311 -10.74 12.27 -4.85
C LEU A 311 -10.59 13.23 -6.04
N THR A 312 -11.12 12.87 -7.21
CA THR A 312 -11.00 13.69 -8.43
C THR A 312 -11.87 14.94 -8.43
N ALA A 313 -12.85 15.03 -7.52
CA ALA A 313 -13.61 16.25 -7.30
C ALA A 313 -12.78 17.36 -6.62
N ARG A 314 -11.60 17.03 -6.06
CA ARG A 314 -10.71 17.99 -5.41
C ARG A 314 -9.85 18.75 -6.43
N GLN A 315 -9.54 20.00 -6.09
CA GLN A 315 -8.67 20.84 -6.93
C GLN A 315 -7.21 20.35 -6.97
N ASP A 316 -6.73 19.71 -5.90
CA ASP A 316 -5.36 19.21 -5.76
C ASP A 316 -5.22 17.73 -6.14
N ALA A 317 -6.22 17.15 -6.84
CA ALA A 317 -6.23 15.73 -7.17
C ALA A 317 -4.97 15.26 -7.96
N PRO A 318 -4.50 15.97 -9.02
CA PRO A 318 -3.29 15.57 -9.73
C PRO A 318 -2.06 15.52 -8.81
N ALA A 319 -1.82 16.58 -8.05
CA ALA A 319 -0.72 16.69 -7.10
C ALA A 319 -0.75 15.61 -6.01
N MET A 320 -1.95 15.31 -5.51
CA MET A 320 -2.16 14.22 -4.55
C MET A 320 -1.82 12.85 -5.16
N PHE A 321 -2.21 12.59 -6.41
CA PHE A 321 -1.90 11.34 -7.09
C PHE A 321 -0.41 11.19 -7.40
N VAL A 322 0.33 12.28 -7.65
CA VAL A 322 1.79 12.26 -7.79
C VAL A 322 2.48 11.64 -6.58
N ARG A 323 1.92 11.81 -5.36
CA ARG A 323 2.49 11.23 -4.13
C ARG A 323 1.87 9.90 -3.72
N TRP A 324 0.57 9.75 -3.92
CA TRP A 324 -0.13 8.55 -3.47
C TRP A 324 0.08 7.35 -4.41
N ALA A 325 0.11 7.56 -5.74
CA ALA A 325 0.30 6.48 -6.70
C ALA A 325 1.66 5.76 -6.55
N PRO A 326 2.81 6.45 -6.40
CA PRO A 326 4.09 5.79 -6.09
C PRO A 326 4.02 4.93 -4.83
N TRP A 327 3.34 5.41 -3.78
CA TRP A 327 3.20 4.65 -2.55
C TRP A 327 2.34 3.39 -2.73
N LEU A 328 1.28 3.45 -3.53
CA LEU A 328 0.47 2.27 -3.90
C LEU A 328 1.29 1.30 -4.76
N VAL A 329 2.01 1.80 -5.76
CA VAL A 329 2.87 0.99 -6.63
C VAL A 329 3.97 0.30 -5.83
N ARG A 330 4.54 0.97 -4.81
CA ARG A 330 5.52 0.39 -3.87
C ARG A 330 5.04 -0.95 -3.28
N GLN A 331 3.73 -1.10 -3.06
CA GLN A 331 3.13 -2.31 -2.50
C GLN A 331 3.04 -3.45 -3.53
N LEU A 332 2.99 -3.11 -4.81
CA LEU A 332 2.92 -4.05 -5.94
C LEU A 332 4.31 -4.54 -6.40
N LEU A 333 5.35 -3.71 -6.32
CA LEU A 333 6.66 -4.01 -6.94
C LEU A 333 7.32 -5.29 -6.40
N GLY A 334 6.98 -5.73 -5.18
CA GLY A 334 7.46 -6.98 -4.59
C GLY A 334 6.52 -8.18 -4.80
N GLN A 335 5.48 -8.06 -5.60
CA GLN A 335 4.49 -9.11 -5.85
C GLN A 335 4.69 -9.76 -7.23
N THR A 336 4.18 -10.97 -7.36
CA THR A 336 4.14 -11.72 -8.64
C THR A 336 2.94 -11.31 -9.48
N GLU A 337 3.00 -11.52 -10.80
CA GLU A 337 1.85 -11.25 -11.68
C GLU A 337 0.62 -12.07 -11.27
N LYS A 338 0.84 -13.30 -10.78
CA LYS A 338 -0.22 -14.16 -10.25
C LYS A 338 -0.86 -13.57 -8.99
N GLU A 339 -0.07 -13.05 -8.06
CA GLU A 339 -0.59 -12.37 -6.87
C GLU A 339 -1.35 -11.09 -7.22
N ILE A 340 -0.95 -10.37 -8.28
CA ILE A 340 -1.68 -9.17 -8.74
C ILE A 340 -3.01 -9.54 -9.40
N ALA A 341 -3.07 -10.65 -10.12
CA ALA A 341 -4.29 -11.14 -10.77
C ALA A 341 -5.25 -11.87 -9.81
N ASP A 342 -4.78 -12.29 -8.63
CA ASP A 342 -5.59 -13.01 -7.64
C ASP A 342 -6.42 -12.06 -6.78
N VAL A 343 -7.75 -12.12 -6.94
CA VAL A 343 -8.73 -11.32 -6.18
C VAL A 343 -8.58 -11.47 -4.65
N LYS A 344 -8.02 -12.59 -4.16
CA LYS A 344 -7.76 -12.85 -2.74
C LYS A 344 -6.52 -12.12 -2.20
N SER A 345 -5.66 -11.61 -3.07
CA SER A 345 -4.43 -10.92 -2.73
C SER A 345 -4.65 -9.42 -2.56
N SER A 346 -3.99 -8.80 -1.58
CA SER A 346 -4.02 -7.33 -1.41
C SER A 346 -3.47 -6.59 -2.63
N ALA A 347 -2.58 -7.22 -3.39
CA ALA A 347 -2.02 -6.66 -4.61
C ALA A 347 -3.10 -6.40 -5.68
N PHE A 348 -4.14 -7.24 -5.74
CA PHE A 348 -5.26 -7.02 -6.66
C PHE A 348 -6.03 -5.73 -6.34
N ALA A 349 -6.27 -5.46 -5.06
CA ALA A 349 -6.96 -4.25 -4.61
C ALA A 349 -6.13 -2.99 -4.87
N ASP A 350 -4.83 -3.03 -4.56
CA ASP A 350 -3.91 -1.93 -4.87
C ASP A 350 -3.85 -1.65 -6.39
N ASN A 351 -3.73 -2.70 -7.21
CA ASN A 351 -3.71 -2.57 -8.67
C ASN A 351 -5.02 -2.01 -9.24
N THR A 352 -6.17 -2.44 -8.69
CA THR A 352 -7.49 -1.93 -9.10
C THR A 352 -7.63 -0.44 -8.78
N LEU A 353 -7.10 0.00 -7.64
CA LEU A 353 -7.11 1.41 -7.25
C LEU A 353 -6.17 2.26 -8.11
N ILE A 354 -4.98 1.74 -8.44
CA ILE A 354 -4.04 2.38 -9.38
C ILE A 354 -4.68 2.56 -10.76
N ASP A 355 -5.30 1.52 -11.32
CA ASP A 355 -5.98 1.62 -12.62
C ASP A 355 -7.16 2.62 -12.58
N ALA A 356 -7.93 2.65 -11.48
CA ALA A 356 -8.99 3.63 -11.30
C ALA A 356 -8.46 5.08 -11.32
N ILE A 357 -7.34 5.34 -10.63
CA ILE A 357 -6.64 6.64 -10.65
C ILE A 357 -6.18 6.98 -12.08
N GLY A 358 -5.51 6.03 -12.76
CA GLY A 358 -5.02 6.19 -14.12
C GLY A 358 -6.12 6.61 -15.09
N ARG A 359 -7.25 5.88 -15.12
CA ARG A 359 -8.43 6.16 -15.97
C ARG A 359 -8.94 7.60 -15.89
N LYS A 360 -8.69 8.26 -14.78
CA LYS A 360 -9.27 9.56 -14.45
C LYS A 360 -8.29 10.71 -14.54
N LEU A 361 -7.00 10.41 -14.39
CA LEU A 361 -5.93 11.31 -14.78
C LEU A 361 -6.00 11.60 -16.29
N GLY A 362 -6.36 10.63 -17.13
CA GLY A 362 -6.54 10.84 -18.57
C GLY A 362 -5.35 11.56 -19.23
N ASN A 363 -5.57 12.38 -20.26
CA ASN A 363 -4.50 13.14 -20.92
C ASN A 363 -3.98 14.35 -20.10
N ASN A 364 -4.14 14.38 -18.77
CA ASN A 364 -3.56 15.43 -17.96
C ASN A 364 -2.02 15.34 -17.97
N LEU A 365 -1.37 16.50 -18.06
CA LEU A 365 0.08 16.59 -17.98
C LEU A 365 0.52 16.40 -16.52
N LEU A 366 1.00 15.20 -16.21
CA LEU A 366 1.64 14.91 -14.93
C LEU A 366 3.12 15.32 -14.96
N PRO A 367 3.69 15.78 -13.83
CA PRO A 367 5.12 16.00 -13.69
C PRO A 367 5.92 14.76 -14.11
N GLN A 368 7.04 14.92 -14.80
CA GLN A 368 7.89 13.78 -15.20
C GLN A 368 8.82 13.30 -14.07
N THR A 369 8.98 14.12 -13.03
CA THR A 369 9.83 13.84 -11.87
C THR A 369 9.05 14.00 -10.58
N VAL A 370 9.52 13.34 -9.53
CA VAL A 370 9.01 13.55 -8.17
C VAL A 370 9.41 14.94 -7.65
N PRO A 371 8.66 15.52 -6.69
CA PRO A 371 9.03 16.80 -6.08
C PRO A 371 10.29 16.67 -5.20
N ASP A 372 10.93 17.81 -4.92
CA ASP A 372 12.22 17.87 -4.20
C ASP A 372 12.15 17.35 -2.75
N ASP A 373 10.96 17.32 -2.12
CA ASP A 373 10.73 16.77 -0.78
C ASP A 373 10.47 15.26 -0.78
N ALA A 374 10.39 14.62 -1.95
CA ALA A 374 10.15 13.19 -2.05
C ALA A 374 11.36 12.38 -1.57
N PRO A 375 11.17 11.35 -0.73
CA PRO A 375 12.24 10.43 -0.39
C PRO A 375 12.73 9.69 -1.64
N LEU A 376 14.02 9.34 -1.67
CA LEU A 376 14.67 8.77 -2.84
C LEU A 376 14.01 7.49 -3.38
N TRP A 377 13.32 6.70 -2.54
CA TRP A 377 12.62 5.50 -2.98
C TRP A 377 11.40 5.81 -3.86
N GLU A 378 10.81 7.02 -3.76
CA GLU A 378 9.61 7.41 -4.52
C GLU A 378 9.92 7.58 -6.01
N ASP A 379 11.16 7.91 -6.39
CA ASP A 379 11.53 8.25 -7.78
C ASP A 379 11.18 7.12 -8.77
N TRP A 380 11.74 5.93 -8.56
CA TRP A 380 11.48 4.78 -9.43
C TRP A 380 10.06 4.22 -9.25
N CYS A 381 9.47 4.34 -8.06
CA CYS A 381 8.07 3.97 -7.85
C CYS A 381 7.13 4.88 -8.65
N TYR A 382 7.44 6.17 -8.76
CA TYR A 382 6.68 7.13 -9.55
C TYR A 382 6.81 6.85 -11.04
N ARG A 383 8.03 6.56 -11.52
CA ARG A 383 8.24 6.10 -12.90
C ARG A 383 7.43 4.85 -13.23
N CYS A 384 7.39 3.89 -12.32
CA CYS A 384 6.54 2.70 -12.45
C CYS A 384 5.04 3.05 -12.48
N ALA A 385 4.58 4.01 -11.67
CA ALA A 385 3.20 4.50 -11.72
C ALA A 385 2.86 5.14 -13.07
N LEU A 386 3.71 6.03 -13.57
CA LEU A 386 3.55 6.66 -14.89
C LEU A 386 3.54 5.60 -16.01
N ALA A 387 4.47 4.64 -15.96
CA ALA A 387 4.51 3.54 -16.91
C ALA A 387 3.25 2.67 -16.86
N SER A 388 2.71 2.40 -15.67
CA SER A 388 1.44 1.66 -15.51
C SER A 388 0.28 2.41 -16.17
N PHE A 389 0.15 3.71 -15.89
CA PHE A 389 -0.90 4.54 -16.48
C PHE A 389 -0.77 4.62 -18.01
N ALA A 390 0.46 4.72 -18.52
CA ALA A 390 0.72 4.76 -19.96
C ALA A 390 0.45 3.40 -20.63
N ASN A 391 0.82 2.29 -19.98
CA ASN A 391 0.56 0.94 -20.47
C ASN A 391 -0.94 0.66 -20.68
N ASP A 392 -1.76 1.17 -19.77
CA ASP A 392 -3.22 1.03 -19.85
C ASP A 392 -3.86 2.07 -20.80
N GLY A 393 -3.05 2.92 -21.44
CA GLY A 393 -3.47 3.91 -22.43
C GLY A 393 -4.10 5.18 -21.84
N HIS A 394 -3.91 5.42 -20.54
CA HIS A 394 -4.53 6.55 -19.85
C HIS A 394 -3.76 7.86 -20.02
N ILE A 395 -2.42 7.80 -20.06
CA ILE A 395 -1.52 8.94 -20.26
C ILE A 395 -0.55 8.69 -21.43
N GLN A 396 0.20 9.71 -21.83
CA GLN A 396 1.33 9.52 -22.75
C GLN A 396 2.48 8.77 -22.07
N THR A 397 3.24 8.03 -22.87
CA THR A 397 4.45 7.36 -22.42
C THR A 397 5.42 8.36 -21.79
N PRO A 398 5.89 8.12 -20.55
CA PRO A 398 6.83 9.02 -19.89
C PRO A 398 8.22 8.95 -20.55
N ASP A 399 9.02 9.97 -20.33
CA ASP A 399 10.41 9.99 -20.82
C ASP A 399 11.29 8.97 -20.06
N TRP A 400 12.18 8.31 -20.79
CA TRP A 400 13.12 7.32 -20.27
C TRP A 400 14.57 7.84 -20.18
N GLU A 401 14.93 8.91 -20.88
CA GLU A 401 16.33 9.39 -20.97
C GLU A 401 16.90 9.72 -19.58
N GLY A 402 16.13 10.45 -18.76
CA GLY A 402 16.54 10.77 -17.40
C GLY A 402 16.72 9.56 -16.48
N PHE A 403 16.02 8.44 -16.74
CA PHE A 403 16.29 7.16 -16.05
C PHE A 403 17.58 6.52 -16.58
N GLY A 404 17.84 6.62 -17.88
CA GLY A 404 19.06 6.09 -18.48
C GLY A 404 20.33 6.76 -17.99
N ASP A 405 20.30 8.08 -17.82
CA ASP A 405 21.43 8.87 -17.33
C ASP A 405 21.90 8.47 -15.91
N GLU A 406 21.02 7.85 -15.11
CA GLU A 406 21.35 7.36 -13.77
C GLU A 406 22.36 6.20 -13.80
N TRP A 407 22.37 5.41 -14.88
CA TRP A 407 23.23 4.24 -15.05
C TRP A 407 24.64 4.59 -15.51
N ARG A 408 24.82 5.78 -16.09
CA ARG A 408 26.10 6.26 -16.60
C ARG A 408 27.03 6.70 -15.48
N LEU A 409 27.74 5.76 -14.88
CA LEU A 409 28.66 6.01 -13.77
C LEU A 409 30.11 5.89 -14.23
N SER A 410 30.97 6.80 -13.80
CA SER A 410 32.41 6.49 -13.72
C SER A 410 32.69 5.64 -12.46
N PRO A 411 33.84 4.96 -12.37
CA PRO A 411 34.22 4.24 -11.14
C PRO A 411 34.16 5.12 -9.88
N GLU A 412 34.55 6.39 -9.99
CA GLU A 412 34.53 7.35 -8.88
C GLU A 412 33.11 7.79 -8.48
N ASP A 413 32.15 7.76 -9.41
CA ASP A 413 30.75 8.10 -9.14
C ASP A 413 30.07 7.07 -8.22
N TRP A 414 30.58 5.83 -8.16
CA TRP A 414 29.99 4.75 -7.36
C TRP A 414 29.96 5.08 -5.87
N THR A 415 31.04 5.63 -5.32
CA THR A 415 31.13 6.02 -3.91
C THR A 415 30.55 7.43 -3.67
N GLY A 416 30.43 8.23 -4.73
CA GLY A 416 29.83 9.55 -4.74
C GLY A 416 28.30 9.59 -4.60
N ASP A 417 27.74 10.79 -4.76
CA ASP A 417 26.30 11.01 -4.61
C ASP A 417 25.49 10.32 -5.71
N LYS A 418 26.01 10.25 -6.94
CA LYS A 418 25.32 9.63 -8.07
C LYS A 418 25.11 8.13 -7.86
N GLY A 419 26.17 7.38 -7.53
CA GLY A 419 26.07 5.96 -7.19
C GLY A 419 25.19 5.71 -5.95
N ARG A 420 25.30 6.56 -4.93
CA ARG A 420 24.43 6.48 -3.73
C ARG A 420 22.95 6.68 -4.07
N PHE A 421 22.61 7.64 -4.93
CA PHE A 421 21.24 7.87 -5.36
C PHE A 421 20.70 6.70 -6.17
N LEU A 422 21.47 6.17 -7.13
CA LEU A 422 21.09 4.98 -7.90
C LEU A 422 20.77 3.81 -6.96
N ARG A 423 21.67 3.49 -6.01
CA ARG A 423 21.45 2.42 -5.02
C ARG A 423 20.20 2.63 -4.18
N LYS A 424 19.98 3.84 -3.67
CA LYS A 424 18.82 4.16 -2.82
C LYS A 424 17.49 4.15 -3.58
N ARG A 425 17.47 4.59 -4.83
CA ARG A 425 16.28 4.52 -5.71
C ARG A 425 15.93 3.08 -6.06
N ALA A 426 16.96 2.26 -6.30
CA ALA A 426 16.81 0.86 -6.68
C ALA A 426 16.55 -0.11 -5.52
N SER A 427 16.82 0.29 -4.27
CA SER A 427 16.98 -0.64 -3.14
C SER A 427 15.76 -1.53 -2.89
N LEU A 428 14.55 -1.00 -3.06
CA LEU A 428 13.31 -1.75 -2.90
C LEU A 428 13.20 -2.85 -3.96
N ILE A 429 13.41 -2.47 -5.22
CA ILE A 429 13.22 -3.34 -6.39
C ILE A 429 14.26 -4.45 -6.41
N THR A 430 15.52 -4.11 -6.16
CA THR A 430 16.63 -5.07 -6.15
C THR A 430 16.55 -6.07 -4.99
N THR A 431 15.83 -5.74 -3.92
CA THR A 431 15.68 -6.60 -2.74
C THR A 431 14.42 -7.47 -2.80
N LEU A 432 13.31 -6.97 -3.35
CA LEU A 432 12.01 -7.64 -3.33
C LEU A 432 11.66 -8.40 -4.61
N ASN A 433 12.60 -8.51 -5.57
CA ASN A 433 12.30 -9.17 -6.84
C ASN A 433 12.05 -10.69 -6.64
N LYS A 434 10.81 -11.12 -6.93
CA LYS A 434 10.38 -12.54 -6.82
C LYS A 434 10.42 -13.30 -8.15
N GLU A 435 10.40 -12.61 -9.30
CA GLU A 435 10.24 -13.21 -10.63
C GLU A 435 11.20 -12.57 -11.65
N ILE A 436 11.44 -13.24 -12.78
CA ILE A 436 12.26 -12.72 -13.88
C ILE A 436 11.39 -12.66 -15.15
N PRO A 437 11.15 -11.47 -15.73
CA PRO A 437 11.76 -10.17 -15.38
C PRO A 437 11.17 -9.52 -14.12
N GLY A 438 9.93 -9.87 -13.73
CA GLY A 438 9.23 -9.32 -12.58
C GLY A 438 8.49 -8.00 -12.88
N VAL A 439 7.54 -7.65 -12.02
CA VAL A 439 6.61 -6.52 -12.22
C VAL A 439 7.34 -5.19 -12.40
N ALA A 440 8.32 -4.92 -11.53
CA ALA A 440 9.09 -3.67 -11.59
C ALA A 440 9.88 -3.52 -12.91
N ALA A 441 10.52 -4.59 -13.38
CA ALA A 441 11.25 -4.56 -14.64
C ALA A 441 10.31 -4.36 -15.83
N ASN A 442 9.12 -4.97 -15.81
CA ASN A 442 8.10 -4.74 -16.83
C ASN A 442 7.65 -3.28 -16.90
N LEU A 443 7.40 -2.64 -15.75
CA LEU A 443 7.00 -1.23 -15.71
C LEU A 443 8.14 -0.30 -16.13
N LEU A 444 9.38 -0.52 -15.67
CA LEU A 444 10.54 0.29 -16.07
C LEU A 444 10.93 0.11 -17.55
N ALA A 445 10.68 -1.08 -18.11
CA ALA A 445 10.91 -1.38 -19.52
C ALA A 445 9.93 -0.68 -20.45
N TYR A 446 8.70 -0.43 -19.99
CA TYR A 446 7.62 0.03 -20.87
C TYR A 446 7.95 1.30 -21.65
N PRO A 447 8.48 2.39 -21.04
CA PRO A 447 8.87 3.59 -21.77
C PRO A 447 9.94 3.34 -22.84
N ILE A 448 10.92 2.49 -22.53
CA ILE A 448 12.00 2.14 -23.47
C ILE A 448 11.44 1.31 -24.62
N ALA A 449 10.53 0.37 -24.34
CA ALA A 449 9.88 -0.46 -25.34
C ALA A 449 8.98 0.33 -26.31
N GLN A 450 8.50 1.52 -25.90
CA GLN A 450 7.76 2.44 -26.78
C GLN A 450 8.67 3.37 -27.60
N TYR A 451 9.98 3.40 -27.31
CA TYR A 451 10.93 4.26 -28.00
C TYR A 451 11.16 3.81 -29.45
N SER A 452 11.67 4.70 -30.31
CA SER A 452 11.89 4.38 -31.72
C SER A 452 12.98 3.33 -31.95
N SER A 453 13.98 3.26 -31.06
CA SER A 453 15.09 2.32 -31.12
C SER A 453 15.32 1.63 -29.75
N PRO A 454 14.43 0.71 -29.34
CA PRO A 454 14.48 0.09 -28.01
C PRO A 454 15.72 -0.79 -27.80
N GLU A 455 16.18 -1.46 -28.86
CA GLU A 455 17.44 -2.23 -28.85
C GLU A 455 18.64 -1.31 -28.59
N GLU A 456 18.78 -0.23 -29.36
CA GLU A 456 19.90 0.72 -29.22
C GLU A 456 19.90 1.36 -27.83
N ALA A 457 18.72 1.69 -27.31
CA ALA A 457 18.55 2.24 -25.97
C ALA A 457 19.06 1.26 -24.90
N TRP A 458 18.63 0.00 -24.92
CA TRP A 458 19.09 -0.99 -23.93
C TRP A 458 20.59 -1.30 -24.06
N ILE A 459 21.12 -1.43 -25.29
CA ILE A 459 22.55 -1.63 -25.51
C ILE A 459 23.35 -0.43 -24.98
N GLY A 460 22.85 0.80 -25.19
CA GLY A 460 23.40 2.02 -24.61
C GLY A 460 23.48 1.93 -23.08
N LEU A 461 22.37 1.59 -22.41
CA LEU A 461 22.34 1.41 -20.96
C LEU A 461 23.30 0.34 -20.46
N TRP A 462 23.36 -0.81 -21.14
CA TRP A 462 24.32 -1.86 -20.80
C TRP A 462 25.74 -1.32 -20.91
N ASN A 463 26.09 -0.62 -21.98
CA ASN A 463 27.42 -0.03 -22.12
C ASN A 463 27.73 1.02 -21.05
N ASP A 464 26.76 1.87 -20.70
CA ASP A 464 26.91 2.89 -19.65
C ASP A 464 27.10 2.28 -18.25
N ALA A 465 26.60 1.07 -18.02
CA ALA A 465 26.78 0.32 -16.78
C ALA A 465 28.16 -0.38 -16.66
N ILE A 466 29.16 0.00 -17.46
CA ILE A 466 30.50 -0.60 -17.44
C ILE A 466 31.18 -0.53 -16.06
N ALA A 467 31.06 0.60 -15.35
CA ALA A 467 31.65 0.75 -14.02
C ALA A 467 31.04 -0.27 -13.03
N LEU A 468 29.75 -0.60 -13.15
CA LEU A 468 29.13 -1.63 -12.31
C LEU A 468 29.70 -3.01 -12.61
N ARG A 469 29.96 -3.34 -13.88
CA ARG A 469 30.60 -4.61 -14.26
C ARG A 469 32.02 -4.71 -13.71
N GLU A 470 32.80 -3.65 -13.83
CA GLU A 470 34.16 -3.57 -13.28
C GLU A 470 34.15 -3.78 -11.76
N ILE A 471 33.20 -3.17 -11.04
CA ILE A 471 33.04 -3.38 -9.59
C ILE A 471 32.72 -4.84 -9.27
N VAL A 472 31.84 -5.49 -10.03
CA VAL A 472 31.51 -6.91 -9.78
C VAL A 472 32.73 -7.82 -10.02
N GLU A 473 33.53 -7.54 -11.04
CA GLU A 473 34.73 -8.32 -11.39
C GLU A 473 35.86 -8.12 -10.39
N PHE A 474 36.24 -6.87 -10.15
CA PHE A 474 37.46 -6.49 -9.47
C PHE A 474 37.26 -6.01 -8.02
N GLY A 475 36.01 -5.81 -7.61
CA GLY A 475 35.71 -5.16 -6.34
C GLY A 475 35.80 -3.63 -6.42
N ASP A 476 35.50 -3.00 -5.29
CA ASP A 476 35.61 -1.54 -5.13
C ASP A 476 37.00 -1.21 -4.59
N SER A 477 37.82 -0.52 -5.40
CA SER A 477 39.22 -0.23 -5.07
C SER A 477 39.39 0.65 -3.83
N ASP A 478 38.35 1.39 -3.43
CA ASP A 478 38.37 2.30 -2.29
C ASP A 478 37.72 1.71 -1.01
N ALA A 479 37.18 0.49 -1.07
CA ALA A 479 36.47 -0.13 0.05
C ALA A 479 37.42 -0.89 0.99
N ALA A 480 37.92 -0.23 2.04
CA ALA A 480 38.77 -0.87 3.05
C ALA A 480 38.03 -1.89 3.95
N GLU A 481 36.69 -1.86 4.01
CA GLU A 481 35.87 -2.76 4.87
C GLU A 481 34.61 -3.35 4.18
N ASP A 482 34.18 -2.86 3.00
CA ASP A 482 32.82 -3.13 2.46
C ASP A 482 32.78 -3.67 1.00
N GLU A 483 33.89 -4.24 0.52
CA GLU A 483 34.05 -4.70 -0.87
C GLU A 483 32.96 -5.70 -1.31
N TYR A 484 32.59 -6.64 -0.44
CA TYR A 484 31.54 -7.64 -0.71
C TYR A 484 30.15 -7.02 -0.84
N SER A 485 29.87 -5.91 -0.13
CA SER A 485 28.60 -5.19 -0.22
C SER A 485 28.49 -4.47 -1.56
N SER A 486 29.54 -3.74 -1.97
CA SER A 486 29.61 -3.06 -3.27
C SER A 486 29.40 -4.03 -4.44
N ARG A 487 30.08 -5.19 -4.43
CA ARG A 487 29.92 -6.24 -5.46
C ARG A 487 28.51 -6.79 -5.51
N SER A 488 27.90 -7.05 -4.36
CA SER A 488 26.53 -7.56 -4.24
C SER A 488 25.51 -6.55 -4.79
N GLU A 489 25.63 -5.27 -4.44
CA GLU A 489 24.73 -4.22 -4.89
C GLU A 489 24.86 -3.96 -6.39
N ALA A 490 26.09 -3.85 -6.91
CA ALA A 490 26.34 -3.70 -8.35
C ALA A 490 25.80 -4.89 -9.15
N GLY A 491 26.02 -6.12 -8.69
CA GLY A 491 25.49 -7.33 -9.31
C GLY A 491 23.95 -7.36 -9.34
N ARG A 492 23.29 -6.94 -8.26
CA ARG A 492 21.82 -6.82 -8.22
C ARG A 492 21.27 -5.75 -9.17
N LEU A 493 21.98 -4.62 -9.31
CA LEU A 493 21.63 -3.57 -10.28
C LEU A 493 21.76 -4.08 -11.72
N LEU A 494 22.85 -4.79 -12.04
CA LEU A 494 23.05 -5.39 -13.37
C LEU A 494 22.01 -6.45 -13.68
N LEU A 495 21.62 -7.27 -12.70
CA LEU A 495 20.50 -8.22 -12.86
C LEU A 495 19.18 -7.50 -13.14
N LEU A 496 18.89 -6.39 -12.45
CA LEU A 496 17.70 -5.60 -12.74
C LEU A 496 17.74 -5.00 -14.15
N LEU A 497 18.87 -4.43 -14.56
CA LEU A 497 19.05 -3.90 -15.92
C LEU A 497 18.87 -4.99 -16.99
N PHE A 498 19.35 -6.20 -16.71
CA PHE A 498 19.14 -7.36 -17.56
C PHE A 498 17.66 -7.75 -17.63
N SER A 499 16.97 -7.83 -16.49
CA SER A 499 15.53 -8.10 -16.41
C SER A 499 14.71 -7.05 -17.16
N ILE A 500 15.10 -5.78 -17.11
CA ILE A 500 14.50 -4.72 -17.94
C ILE A 500 14.68 -5.05 -19.42
N GLY A 501 15.85 -5.51 -19.84
CA GLY A 501 16.09 -5.95 -21.23
C GLY A 501 15.21 -7.13 -21.66
N LEU A 502 15.02 -8.12 -20.79
CA LEU A 502 14.06 -9.22 -21.03
C LEU A 502 12.62 -8.68 -21.16
N ALA A 503 12.22 -7.76 -20.29
CA ALA A 503 10.89 -7.16 -20.35
C ALA A 503 10.67 -6.32 -21.63
N ILE A 504 11.68 -5.56 -22.08
CA ILE A 504 11.65 -4.86 -23.38
C ILE A 504 11.44 -5.88 -24.50
N PHE A 505 12.19 -6.98 -24.49
CA PHE A 505 12.04 -8.06 -25.46
C PHE A 505 10.60 -8.58 -25.46
N ASP A 506 10.07 -8.96 -24.30
CA ASP A 506 8.74 -9.57 -24.16
C ASP A 506 7.62 -8.66 -24.67
N GLN A 507 7.68 -7.37 -24.31
CA GLN A 507 6.66 -6.38 -24.69
C GLN A 507 6.65 -6.08 -26.20
N ILE A 508 7.81 -6.04 -26.85
CA ILE A 508 7.89 -5.81 -28.31
C ILE A 508 7.57 -7.12 -29.06
N ALA A 509 7.99 -8.27 -28.54
CA ALA A 509 7.69 -9.58 -29.13
C ALA A 509 6.17 -9.81 -29.20
N ALA A 510 5.44 -9.42 -28.16
CA ALA A 510 3.98 -9.50 -28.10
C ALA A 510 3.26 -8.65 -29.17
N ARG A 511 3.94 -7.66 -29.77
CA ARG A 511 3.40 -6.75 -30.79
C ARG A 511 3.93 -7.02 -32.19
N SER A 512 4.93 -7.90 -32.33
CA SER A 512 5.54 -8.23 -33.62
C SER A 512 4.57 -8.99 -34.50
N SER A 513 4.41 -8.56 -35.75
CA SER A 513 3.45 -9.14 -36.69
C SER A 513 4.05 -10.20 -37.61
N ASP A 514 5.34 -10.08 -37.94
CA ASP A 514 6.08 -11.02 -38.79
C ASP A 514 7.55 -11.07 -38.41
N LYS A 515 8.20 -12.21 -38.62
CA LYS A 515 9.63 -12.41 -38.37
C LYS A 515 10.53 -11.53 -39.23
N ASN A 516 10.03 -10.96 -40.33
CA ASN A 516 10.79 -10.04 -41.18
C ASN A 516 10.51 -8.56 -40.89
N SER A 517 9.63 -8.26 -39.94
CA SER A 517 9.34 -6.89 -39.53
C SER A 517 10.60 -6.20 -38.95
N PRO A 518 10.75 -4.87 -39.11
CA PRO A 518 11.83 -4.13 -38.47
C PRO A 518 11.92 -4.38 -36.96
N GLU A 519 10.76 -4.49 -36.30
CA GLU A 519 10.63 -4.78 -34.87
C GLU A 519 11.24 -6.16 -34.54
N ALA A 520 10.88 -7.20 -35.29
CA ALA A 520 11.43 -8.54 -35.09
C ALA A 520 12.95 -8.59 -35.35
N ARG A 521 13.46 -7.82 -36.31
CA ARG A 521 14.91 -7.74 -36.56
C ARG A 521 15.65 -7.04 -35.43
N SER A 522 15.06 -5.97 -34.89
CA SER A 522 15.63 -5.28 -33.72
C SER A 522 15.60 -6.17 -32.48
N LEU A 523 14.53 -6.94 -32.27
CA LEU A 523 14.46 -7.94 -31.20
C LEU A 523 15.53 -9.02 -31.30
N VAL A 524 15.88 -9.48 -32.51
CA VAL A 524 16.99 -10.42 -32.70
C VAL A 524 18.32 -9.78 -32.28
N GLY A 525 18.54 -8.51 -32.60
CA GLY A 525 19.72 -7.76 -32.16
C GLY A 525 19.77 -7.61 -30.64
N LEU A 526 18.65 -7.23 -30.02
CA LEU A 526 18.51 -7.19 -28.55
C LEU A 526 18.77 -8.56 -27.91
N PHE A 527 18.23 -9.64 -28.47
CA PHE A 527 18.46 -11.00 -27.97
C PHE A 527 19.94 -11.40 -28.03
N LYS A 528 20.64 -11.05 -29.12
CA LYS A 528 22.09 -11.26 -29.23
C LYS A 528 22.84 -10.50 -28.13
N ALA A 529 22.49 -9.23 -27.93
CA ALA A 529 23.11 -8.40 -26.91
C ALA A 529 22.86 -8.95 -25.49
N LEU A 530 21.64 -9.38 -25.20
CA LEU A 530 21.28 -10.05 -23.93
C LEU A 530 22.05 -11.36 -23.74
N ASN A 531 22.16 -12.19 -24.78
CA ASN A 531 22.92 -13.44 -24.67
C ASN A 531 24.42 -13.19 -24.42
N SER A 532 24.99 -12.18 -25.08
CA SER A 532 26.36 -11.74 -24.83
C SER A 532 26.54 -11.21 -23.40
N ALA A 533 25.65 -10.33 -22.94
CA ALA A 533 25.66 -9.79 -21.59
C ALA A 533 25.53 -10.87 -20.50
N SER A 534 24.63 -11.85 -20.69
CA SER A 534 24.50 -12.99 -19.77
C SER A 534 25.76 -13.86 -19.75
N SER A 535 26.41 -14.03 -20.90
CA SER A 535 27.67 -14.79 -20.98
C SER A 535 28.80 -14.08 -20.25
N GLU A 536 28.98 -12.78 -20.48
CA GLU A 536 29.93 -11.91 -19.79
C GLU A 536 29.71 -11.97 -18.26
N MET A 537 28.47 -11.77 -17.81
CA MET A 537 28.19 -11.74 -16.38
C MET A 537 28.32 -13.09 -15.68
N ARG A 538 28.17 -14.22 -16.38
CA ARG A 538 28.47 -15.54 -15.78
C ARG A 538 29.96 -15.76 -15.55
N GLU A 539 30.81 -15.16 -16.38
CA GLU A 539 32.26 -15.20 -16.20
C GLU A 539 32.69 -14.26 -15.06
N ILE A 540 32.09 -13.07 -14.99
CA ILE A 540 32.43 -12.00 -14.03
C ILE A 540 31.79 -12.22 -12.63
N ASP A 541 30.47 -12.45 -12.56
CA ASP A 541 29.71 -12.71 -11.31
C ASP A 541 29.60 -14.22 -11.04
N SER A 542 30.75 -14.87 -10.92
CA SER A 542 30.85 -16.32 -10.70
C SER A 542 30.58 -16.73 -9.23
N THR A 543 30.18 -15.80 -8.36
CA THR A 543 30.06 -16.06 -6.92
C THR A 543 28.75 -15.59 -6.29
N LEU A 544 28.44 -14.29 -6.29
CA LEU A 544 27.36 -13.74 -5.46
C LEU A 544 25.98 -13.93 -6.08
N ASN A 545 25.86 -13.76 -7.39
CA ASN A 545 24.59 -13.96 -8.10
C ASN A 545 24.66 -15.00 -9.22
N HIS A 546 25.65 -15.90 -9.18
CA HIS A 546 25.86 -16.92 -10.21
C HIS A 546 24.56 -17.70 -10.52
N ASP A 547 23.89 -18.22 -9.49
CA ASP A 547 22.62 -18.96 -9.63
C ASP A 547 21.54 -18.16 -10.37
N LYS A 548 21.47 -16.83 -10.16
CA LYS A 548 20.51 -15.97 -10.86
C LYS A 548 20.86 -15.81 -12.34
N TRP A 549 22.14 -15.68 -12.66
CA TRP A 549 22.61 -15.63 -14.05
C TRP A 549 22.39 -16.95 -14.81
N LEU A 550 22.44 -18.09 -14.11
CA LEU A 550 22.08 -19.39 -14.66
C LEU A 550 20.57 -19.47 -14.98
N VAL A 551 19.72 -18.99 -14.07
CA VAL A 551 18.26 -18.89 -14.31
C VAL A 551 17.96 -17.94 -15.49
N ILE A 552 18.69 -16.84 -15.63
CA ILE A 552 18.57 -15.93 -16.78
C ILE A 552 18.84 -16.64 -18.11
N LEU A 553 19.84 -17.52 -18.17
CA LEU A 553 20.15 -18.29 -19.38
C LEU A 553 18.98 -19.20 -19.76
N GLN A 554 18.35 -19.85 -18.78
CA GLN A 554 17.15 -20.67 -19.01
C GLN A 554 16.02 -19.82 -19.60
N HIS A 555 15.82 -18.61 -19.06
CA HIS A 555 14.84 -17.65 -19.57
C HIS A 555 15.11 -17.20 -21.01
N LEU A 556 16.36 -16.96 -21.38
CA LEU A 556 16.74 -16.65 -22.78
C LEU A 556 16.49 -17.85 -23.70
N ALA A 557 16.91 -19.04 -23.26
CA ALA A 557 16.76 -20.27 -24.03
C ALA A 557 15.28 -20.56 -24.32
N ILE A 558 14.42 -20.47 -23.29
CA ILE A 558 12.96 -20.66 -23.41
C ILE A 558 12.38 -19.65 -24.42
N ARG A 559 12.71 -18.37 -24.28
CA ARG A 559 12.23 -17.31 -25.18
C ARG A 559 12.64 -17.54 -26.63
N ARG A 560 13.90 -17.94 -26.86
CA ARG A 560 14.41 -18.29 -28.18
C ARG A 560 13.62 -19.45 -28.82
N MET A 561 13.22 -20.42 -28.01
CA MET A 561 12.46 -21.58 -28.46
C MET A 561 10.97 -21.24 -28.68
N ILE A 562 10.34 -20.47 -27.80
CA ILE A 562 8.91 -20.09 -27.90
C ILE A 562 8.65 -19.23 -29.16
N TRP A 563 9.52 -18.27 -29.47
CA TRP A 563 9.31 -17.31 -30.55
C TRP A 563 9.97 -17.67 -31.88
N GLU A 564 10.51 -18.87 -32.01
CA GLU A 564 10.99 -19.40 -33.29
C GLU A 564 9.94 -20.31 -33.95
N PRO A 565 9.77 -20.22 -35.28
CA PRO A 565 8.83 -21.05 -36.05
C PRO A 565 8.96 -22.54 -35.77
N LEU A 566 7.80 -23.21 -35.67
CA LEU A 566 7.71 -24.66 -35.70
C LEU A 566 7.99 -25.17 -37.13
N SER A 567 8.85 -26.17 -37.24
CA SER A 567 9.18 -26.86 -38.48
C SER A 567 8.01 -27.72 -38.95
N GLY A 568 7.02 -27.14 -39.65
CA GLY A 568 5.89 -27.89 -40.21
C GLY A 568 4.77 -27.03 -40.79
N ASN A 569 4.00 -27.61 -41.73
CA ASN A 569 2.79 -27.03 -42.34
C ASN A 569 1.59 -26.96 -41.36
N GLU A 570 1.83 -26.78 -40.06
CA GLU A 570 0.76 -26.52 -39.09
C GLU A 570 0.43 -25.03 -39.13
N SER A 571 -0.36 -24.67 -40.13
CA SER A 571 -1.09 -23.41 -40.18
C SER A 571 -2.10 -23.37 -39.03
N ALA A 572 -1.67 -22.99 -37.82
CA ALA A 572 -2.50 -22.38 -36.76
C ALA A 572 -1.81 -22.35 -35.37
N SER A 573 -0.53 -21.97 -35.25
CA SER A 573 -0.09 -21.44 -33.95
C SER A 573 -0.34 -19.93 -33.95
N THR A 574 -1.20 -19.48 -33.04
CA THR A 574 -1.51 -18.08 -32.72
C THR A 574 -0.31 -17.32 -32.12
N ASN A 575 0.91 -17.84 -32.26
CA ASN A 575 2.11 -17.29 -31.64
C ASN A 575 2.89 -16.46 -32.66
N PHE A 576 3.09 -15.19 -32.34
CA PHE A 576 3.91 -14.26 -33.10
C PHE A 576 5.34 -14.79 -33.22
N GLN A 577 5.87 -14.89 -34.44
CA GLN A 577 7.23 -15.40 -34.70
C GLN A 577 8.21 -14.22 -34.78
N VAL A 578 9.23 -14.23 -33.92
CA VAL A 578 10.28 -13.20 -33.91
C VAL A 578 11.52 -13.70 -34.67
N PHE A 579 11.97 -14.90 -34.35
CA PHE A 579 13.21 -15.46 -34.87
C PHE A 579 13.01 -16.14 -36.23
N ARG A 580 14.04 -16.10 -37.05
CA ARG A 580 14.27 -17.03 -38.16
C ARG A 580 15.10 -18.19 -37.66
N THR A 581 15.04 -19.32 -38.37
CA THR A 581 15.80 -20.51 -38.03
C THR A 581 17.32 -20.31 -38.11
N ASP A 582 17.78 -19.33 -38.88
CA ASP A 582 19.19 -18.96 -39.04
C ASP A 582 19.61 -17.77 -38.14
N ASP A 583 18.70 -17.20 -37.35
CA ASP A 583 19.05 -16.15 -36.41
C ASP A 583 19.84 -16.74 -35.23
N THR A 584 21.04 -16.19 -35.03
CA THR A 584 21.96 -16.59 -33.96
C THR A 584 21.76 -15.74 -32.68
N PRO A 585 22.08 -16.28 -31.50
CA PRO A 585 22.33 -17.69 -31.26
C PRO A 585 21.05 -18.52 -31.42
N THR A 586 21.19 -19.71 -32.01
CA THR A 586 20.12 -20.72 -32.10
C THR A 586 19.96 -21.45 -30.77
N VAL A 587 18.88 -22.20 -30.60
CA VAL A 587 18.71 -23.08 -29.42
C VAL A 587 19.86 -24.10 -29.35
N SER A 588 20.23 -24.67 -30.49
CA SER A 588 21.41 -25.55 -30.60
C SER A 588 22.71 -24.87 -30.16
N ASP A 589 22.95 -23.61 -30.52
CA ASP A 589 24.17 -22.88 -30.09
C ASP A 589 24.22 -22.71 -28.57
N ILE A 590 23.08 -22.40 -27.95
CA ILE A 590 22.95 -22.27 -26.49
C ILE A 590 23.24 -23.63 -25.83
N LEU A 591 22.64 -24.72 -26.32
CA LEU A 591 22.87 -26.06 -25.78
C LEU A 591 24.32 -26.55 -25.96
N ILE A 592 24.94 -26.26 -27.10
CA ILE A 592 26.35 -26.60 -27.36
C ILE A 592 27.25 -25.88 -26.36
N LYS A 593 26.97 -24.60 -26.05
CA LYS A 593 27.77 -23.83 -25.10
C LYS A 593 27.74 -24.43 -23.70
N GLU A 594 26.60 -24.96 -23.28
CA GLU A 594 26.45 -25.57 -21.95
C GLU A 594 26.75 -27.07 -21.93
N LYS A 595 27.13 -27.68 -23.06
CA LYS A 595 27.26 -29.15 -23.23
C LYS A 595 28.11 -29.86 -22.16
N ASP A 596 29.10 -29.17 -21.63
CA ASP A 596 30.04 -29.72 -20.65
C ASP A 596 29.57 -29.53 -19.19
N ASP A 597 28.53 -28.72 -18.95
CA ASP A 597 27.90 -28.56 -17.64
C ASP A 597 26.59 -29.34 -17.57
N VAL A 598 26.68 -30.53 -16.97
CA VAL A 598 25.55 -31.46 -16.82
C VAL A 598 24.39 -30.85 -16.03
N ILE A 599 24.66 -30.00 -15.03
CA ILE A 599 23.61 -29.43 -14.18
C ILE A 599 22.85 -28.35 -14.95
N GLU A 600 23.57 -27.49 -15.68
CA GLU A 600 22.95 -26.42 -16.44
C GLU A 600 22.16 -26.91 -17.65
N ILE A 601 22.68 -27.88 -18.40
CA ILE A 601 21.91 -28.51 -19.48
C ILE A 601 20.61 -29.06 -18.92
N VAL A 602 20.66 -29.71 -17.76
CA VAL A 602 19.46 -30.33 -17.18
C VAL A 602 18.45 -29.28 -16.76
N ALA A 603 18.90 -28.18 -16.15
CA ALA A 603 18.00 -27.08 -15.79
C ALA A 603 17.33 -26.47 -17.04
N ILE A 604 18.08 -26.28 -18.13
CA ILE A 604 17.55 -25.83 -19.43
C ILE A 604 16.55 -26.86 -20.00
N LEU A 605 16.90 -28.15 -19.99
CA LEU A 605 16.04 -29.23 -20.51
C LEU A 605 14.74 -29.36 -19.72
N GLN A 606 14.79 -29.28 -18.39
CA GLN A 606 13.62 -29.30 -17.53
C GLN A 606 12.71 -28.11 -17.84
N SER A 607 13.30 -26.92 -17.99
CA SER A 607 12.60 -25.70 -18.41
C SER A 607 11.94 -25.84 -19.78
N PHE A 608 12.62 -26.42 -20.77
CA PHE A 608 12.03 -26.70 -22.08
C PHE A 608 10.88 -27.71 -22.00
N SER A 609 11.04 -28.77 -21.22
CA SER A 609 10.03 -29.83 -21.06
C SER A 609 8.73 -29.36 -20.39
N LEU A 610 8.71 -28.14 -19.84
CA LEU A 610 7.51 -27.51 -19.28
C LEU A 610 6.81 -26.59 -20.29
N ASN A 611 7.54 -26.10 -21.30
CA ASN A 611 7.09 -25.00 -22.15
C ASN A 611 6.99 -25.38 -23.64
N VAL A 612 7.58 -26.49 -24.07
CA VAL A 612 7.74 -26.83 -25.50
C VAL A 612 7.50 -28.33 -25.76
N PRO A 613 6.92 -28.71 -26.92
CA PRO A 613 6.69 -30.11 -27.25
C PRO A 613 7.99 -30.94 -27.36
N ASP A 614 7.96 -32.15 -26.81
CA ASP A 614 9.09 -33.09 -26.80
C ASP A 614 9.70 -33.33 -28.19
N SER A 615 8.87 -33.40 -29.24
CA SER A 615 9.33 -33.64 -30.61
C SER A 615 10.28 -32.57 -31.13
N ARG A 616 10.03 -31.29 -30.79
CA ARG A 616 10.92 -30.18 -31.13
C ARG A 616 12.21 -30.25 -30.32
N LEU A 617 12.10 -30.54 -29.03
CA LEU A 617 13.25 -30.65 -28.14
C LEU A 617 14.21 -31.77 -28.60
N LYS A 618 13.68 -32.93 -29.02
CA LYS A 618 14.49 -34.02 -29.60
C LYS A 618 15.28 -33.59 -30.84
N ALA A 619 14.68 -32.79 -31.72
CA ALA A 619 15.33 -32.30 -32.92
C ALA A 619 16.51 -31.36 -32.57
N GLU A 620 16.31 -30.42 -31.65
CA GLU A 620 17.36 -29.51 -31.17
C GLU A 620 18.50 -30.27 -30.47
N LEU A 621 18.17 -31.26 -29.63
CA LEU A 621 19.19 -32.09 -28.97
C LEU A 621 20.03 -32.90 -29.95
N SER A 622 19.40 -33.39 -31.02
CA SER A 622 20.09 -34.08 -32.12
C SER A 622 21.01 -33.11 -32.88
N SER A 623 20.55 -31.89 -33.17
CA SER A 623 21.36 -30.84 -33.80
C SER A 623 22.58 -30.46 -32.94
N ALA A 624 22.37 -30.30 -31.64
CA ALA A 624 23.42 -29.96 -30.67
C ALA A 624 24.32 -31.17 -30.30
N SER A 625 24.03 -32.37 -30.79
CA SER A 625 24.75 -33.61 -30.45
C SER A 625 24.87 -33.83 -28.93
N ILE A 626 23.76 -33.66 -28.22
CA ILE A 626 23.65 -33.83 -26.76
C ILE A 626 23.27 -35.28 -26.43
N ASP A 627 24.11 -35.97 -25.65
CA ASP A 627 23.84 -37.32 -25.17
C ASP A 627 23.00 -37.29 -23.88
N VAL A 628 21.69 -37.31 -24.04
CA VAL A 628 20.72 -37.33 -22.92
C VAL A 628 20.92 -38.56 -22.03
N SER A 629 21.31 -39.72 -22.60
CA SER A 629 21.53 -40.94 -21.82
C SER A 629 22.74 -40.79 -20.89
N GLY A 630 23.83 -40.24 -21.42
CA GLY A 630 25.03 -39.90 -20.66
C GLY A 630 24.77 -38.87 -19.55
N ILE A 631 23.93 -37.87 -19.82
CA ILE A 631 23.49 -36.86 -18.84
C ILE A 631 22.71 -37.51 -17.69
N VAL A 632 21.68 -38.32 -17.99
CA VAL A 632 20.88 -39.02 -16.97
C VAL A 632 21.76 -39.92 -16.10
N GLN A 633 22.71 -40.65 -16.71
CA GLN A 633 23.65 -41.48 -15.95
C GLN A 633 24.58 -40.64 -15.05
N SER A 634 25.04 -39.50 -15.54
CA SER A 634 25.90 -38.58 -14.78
C SER A 634 25.16 -38.00 -13.58
N ILE A 635 23.90 -37.58 -13.73
CA ILE A 635 23.09 -37.09 -12.61
C ILE A 635 22.84 -38.20 -11.59
N ARG A 636 22.51 -39.43 -12.01
CA ARG A 636 22.33 -40.54 -11.05
C ARG A 636 23.57 -40.73 -10.17
N ARG A 637 24.76 -40.67 -10.76
CA ARG A 637 26.03 -40.73 -10.01
C ARG A 637 26.21 -39.53 -9.09
N LEU A 638 25.88 -38.31 -9.54
CA LEU A 638 25.96 -37.11 -8.71
C LEU A 638 24.98 -37.16 -7.53
N ASN A 639 23.75 -37.63 -7.74
CA ASN A 639 22.74 -37.85 -6.71
C ASN A 639 23.20 -38.90 -5.68
N GLU A 640 23.80 -40.01 -6.13
CA GLU A 640 24.37 -41.04 -5.24
C GLU A 640 25.49 -40.48 -4.37
N CYS A 641 26.29 -39.56 -4.91
CA CYS A 641 27.44 -38.97 -4.21
C CYS A 641 27.04 -37.84 -3.26
N HIS A 642 26.11 -36.96 -3.65
CA HIS A 642 25.74 -35.79 -2.85
C HIS A 642 24.25 -35.39 -3.06
N PRO A 643 23.29 -36.17 -2.52
CA PRO A 643 21.86 -36.04 -2.82
C PRO A 643 21.27 -34.68 -2.42
N THR A 644 21.87 -34.00 -1.44
CA THR A 644 21.45 -32.66 -1.01
C THR A 644 21.94 -31.55 -1.94
N LYS A 645 23.04 -31.76 -2.67
CA LYS A 645 23.60 -30.75 -3.60
C LYS A 645 23.00 -30.91 -5.00
N TYR A 646 22.62 -32.13 -5.37
CA TYR A 646 21.97 -32.44 -6.64
C TYR A 646 20.62 -33.11 -6.35
N PRO A 647 19.57 -32.36 -5.98
CA PRO A 647 18.29 -32.92 -5.56
C PRO A 647 17.37 -33.20 -6.74
N ILE A 648 17.84 -33.92 -7.76
CA ILE A 648 17.02 -34.29 -8.93
C ILE A 648 16.38 -35.65 -8.69
N ASP A 649 15.05 -35.74 -8.68
CA ASP A 649 14.35 -37.00 -8.36
C ASP A 649 14.22 -37.95 -9.58
N GLU A 650 13.87 -39.22 -9.33
CA GLU A 650 13.71 -40.20 -10.42
C GLU A 650 12.53 -39.89 -11.36
N ALA A 651 11.54 -39.09 -10.94
CA ALA A 651 10.46 -38.69 -11.83
C ALA A 651 10.95 -37.67 -12.87
N GLN A 652 11.79 -36.71 -12.44
CA GLN A 652 12.47 -35.77 -13.32
C GLN A 652 13.45 -36.48 -14.26
N LEU A 653 14.23 -37.45 -13.76
CA LEU A 653 15.13 -38.26 -14.59
C LEU A 653 14.38 -39.11 -15.61
N HIS A 654 13.24 -39.70 -15.22
CA HIS A 654 12.38 -40.43 -16.15
C HIS A 654 11.84 -39.52 -17.24
N LYS A 655 11.41 -38.29 -16.90
CA LYS A 655 10.94 -37.29 -17.87
C LYS A 655 12.05 -36.88 -18.85
N LEU A 656 13.30 -36.72 -18.39
CA LEU A 656 14.43 -36.50 -19.30
C LEU A 656 14.70 -37.73 -20.17
N GLY A 657 14.52 -38.93 -19.62
CA GLY A 657 14.66 -40.20 -20.35
C GLY A 657 13.67 -40.37 -21.51
N THR A 658 12.51 -39.69 -21.50
CA THR A 658 11.59 -39.70 -22.65
C THR A 658 12.08 -38.88 -23.84
N LEU A 659 13.13 -38.06 -23.65
CA LEU A 659 13.79 -37.28 -24.70
C LEU A 659 14.84 -38.08 -25.50
N ILE A 660 15.17 -39.29 -25.04
CA ILE A 660 15.94 -40.30 -25.81
C ILE A 660 15.06 -40.80 -26.96
#